data_AF-A0A5J0EG78-F1
#
_entry.id   AF-A0A5J0EG78-F1
#
_cell.length_a   1.000
_cell.length_b   1.000
_cell.length_c   1.000
_cell.angle_alpha   90.00
_cell.angle_beta   90.00
_cell.angle_gamma   90.00
#
_symmetry.space_group_name_H-M   'P 1'
#
loop_
_entity.id
_entity.type
_entity.pdbx_description
1 polymer ?
#
loop_
_entity_poly.entity_id
_entity_poly.type
_entity_poly.pdbx_seq_one_letter_code
_entity_poly.pdbx_strand_id
1 'polypeptide(L)'
;MAVEIRGRSAPTPPPPFAKGTGKEFAGVYSWNAPREAIGRERPLTRDELRQVQGVLSKIDRLPYFLSSLFTSRYEYIRRNKSPVHGLYFLKSTFLRRLWPRIERVNQHNEMNTEASLLFLAESENYARLPGMNDKELKKFASRIASQLFIMYEELSDAWAEAHGGKESLFTNEAQAHLYGHVAGAARAFNVAPLFWKKYCKGQITIRQAFSAVARLINDEWWTNQLKTQRMRWHEALLIAAGEVNKDRSPYASKNAIRDVHARRLANLEYLKSCELENKVTGERIDLISKVMGSISNPEIRRMELMNTIAGIERYAAAEGDVGMFITLTAPSKYHPTRQVGKGKDKTVQLNHGWNDEAYTPKDAQRYLCRIWSLMRTAFKDNDLQVYGMRVVEPHHDGTPHWHMMLFCKRQQRKEITEIMRRYALKEDGDERGAARNRFQAKHLNKGGAAGYIAKYIAKNIDGYALDGELDKDTGKPLKDTAAAVTAWASTWRIPQFKPIGLPTMGAYRELRKLPRGVSIADEFDERVEAARAAADGGDFDLYITAQGGANVPRDGQTVRVARSVSDEVNDYEEDIERVVGIYAPHLGARHVHITRSSEWRIVPKVLAVEPLTLKSGIAAPRSPVNNCGKLTGGDIPGMTNTPSEHTAAVLNLVDDGVIAWDDPEVVTVLRGALKHGAQQQNRRQRSGELLKPHDVAPSGRLTKSERAQIPRIRVELAQLGITLQRWELQALARGATVRFGDLSFSYPVIDEWGWAIV
;
A
#
# COMPACT_ATOMS: atom_id res chain seq x y z
N MET A 1 59.82 -37.16 -29.72
CA MET A 1 60.42 -36.59 -30.94
C MET A 1 59.60 -37.16 -32.10
N ALA A 2 58.93 -36.41 -32.98
CA ALA A 2 59.26 -35.12 -33.53
C ALA A 2 58.09 -34.11 -33.49
N VAL A 3 58.49 -32.86 -33.32
CA VAL A 3 57.72 -31.63 -33.52
C VAL A 3 57.51 -31.44 -35.02
N GLU A 4 56.43 -30.75 -35.41
CA GLU A 4 56.37 -29.65 -36.40
C GLU A 4 54.92 -29.49 -36.88
N ILE A 5 54.36 -28.36 -37.30
CA ILE A 5 54.60 -26.90 -37.14
C ILE A 5 53.24 -26.31 -37.59
N ARG A 6 52.67 -25.36 -36.85
CA ARG A 6 51.54 -24.56 -37.37
C ARG A 6 52.08 -23.54 -38.36
N GLY A 7 51.59 -23.57 -39.61
CA GLY A 7 51.79 -22.51 -40.60
C GLY A 7 50.46 -22.13 -41.25
N ARG A 8 50.14 -20.83 -41.30
CA ARG A 8 49.02 -20.30 -42.10
C ARG A 8 49.48 -20.15 -43.55
N SER A 9 48.87 -20.90 -44.46
CA SER A 9 48.96 -20.67 -45.90
C SER A 9 47.96 -19.58 -46.31
N ALA A 10 48.42 -18.61 -47.12
CA ALA A 10 47.55 -17.60 -47.73
C ALA A 10 46.58 -18.28 -48.73
N PRO A 11 45.30 -17.89 -48.78
CA PRO A 11 44.36 -18.45 -49.74
C PRO A 11 44.70 -17.99 -51.16
N THR A 12 44.56 -18.92 -52.12
CA THR A 12 44.80 -18.73 -53.55
C THR A 12 43.95 -17.58 -54.11
N PRO A 13 44.50 -16.69 -54.97
CA PRO A 13 43.71 -15.62 -55.59
C PRO A 13 42.60 -16.21 -56.48
N PRO A 14 41.42 -15.57 -56.53
CA PRO A 14 40.32 -16.05 -57.34
C PRO A 14 40.65 -15.93 -58.84
N PRO A 15 40.08 -16.80 -59.69
CA PRO A 15 40.35 -16.81 -61.12
C PRO A 15 39.87 -15.50 -61.79
N PRO A 16 40.52 -15.08 -62.89
CA PRO A 16 40.17 -13.85 -63.59
C PRO A 16 38.77 -13.96 -64.22
N PHE A 17 37.95 -12.93 -64.00
CA PHE A 17 36.63 -12.81 -64.59
C PHE A 17 36.73 -12.70 -66.12
N ALA A 18 36.17 -13.69 -66.82
CA ALA A 18 35.95 -13.59 -68.26
C ALA A 18 34.90 -12.51 -68.53
N LYS A 19 35.28 -11.43 -69.22
CA LYS A 19 34.33 -10.44 -69.76
C LYS A 19 33.54 -11.10 -70.90
N GLY A 20 32.42 -11.73 -70.54
CA GLY A 20 31.46 -12.26 -71.50
C GLY A 20 30.71 -11.13 -72.21
N THR A 21 30.85 -11.09 -73.53
CA THR A 21 30.10 -10.24 -74.48
C THR A 21 28.68 -10.76 -74.70
N GLY A 22 27.88 -10.78 -73.63
CA GLY A 22 26.44 -11.09 -73.68
C GLY A 22 25.65 -9.84 -73.31
N LYS A 23 24.60 -9.52 -74.09
CA LYS A 23 23.67 -8.41 -73.83
C LYS A 23 23.35 -8.32 -72.33
N GLU A 24 23.48 -7.13 -71.75
CA GLU A 24 23.01 -6.87 -70.39
C GLU A 24 21.57 -7.35 -70.25
N PHE A 25 21.35 -8.35 -69.39
CA PHE A 25 20.01 -8.79 -69.03
C PHE A 25 19.34 -7.67 -68.24
N ALA A 26 18.54 -6.85 -68.92
CA ALA A 26 17.69 -5.81 -68.33
C ALA A 26 16.40 -6.41 -67.74
N GLY A 27 16.51 -7.53 -67.04
CA GLY A 27 15.40 -8.22 -66.40
C GLY A 27 15.41 -8.03 -64.88
N VAL A 28 14.24 -7.74 -64.35
CA VAL A 28 14.02 -7.56 -62.92
C VAL A 28 14.06 -8.92 -62.22
N TYR A 29 15.05 -9.17 -61.36
CA TYR A 29 15.06 -10.36 -60.50
C TYR A 29 13.90 -10.30 -59.48
N SER A 30 13.30 -11.43 -59.13
CA SER A 30 12.16 -11.49 -58.19
C SER A 30 12.41 -10.84 -56.82
N TRP A 31 13.68 -10.76 -56.40
CA TRP A 31 14.11 -10.12 -55.16
C TRP A 31 14.53 -8.64 -55.33
N ASN A 32 14.72 -8.17 -56.56
CA ASN A 32 15.00 -6.77 -56.94
C ASN A 32 13.83 -6.09 -57.67
N ALA A 33 12.69 -6.78 -57.83
CA ALA A 33 11.47 -6.14 -58.28
C ALA A 33 11.11 -5.00 -57.34
N PRO A 34 10.83 -3.78 -57.86
CA PRO A 34 10.21 -2.76 -57.06
C PRO A 34 8.99 -3.39 -56.40
N ARG A 35 9.04 -3.57 -55.08
CA ARG A 35 7.87 -4.00 -54.34
C ARG A 35 6.79 -2.97 -54.68
N GLU A 36 5.59 -3.43 -55.00
CA GLU A 36 4.46 -2.51 -55.19
C GLU A 36 4.50 -1.50 -54.05
N ALA A 37 4.45 -0.21 -54.41
CA ALA A 37 4.33 0.84 -53.42
C ALA A 37 3.22 0.43 -52.46
N ILE A 38 3.50 0.38 -51.15
CA ILE A 38 2.50 0.03 -50.14
C ILE A 38 1.31 0.94 -50.41
N GLY A 39 0.28 0.39 -51.04
CA GLY A 39 -0.87 1.17 -51.47
C GLY A 39 -1.46 1.87 -50.26
N ARG A 40 -2.05 3.05 -50.46
CA ARG A 40 -2.85 3.68 -49.40
C ARG A 40 -3.85 2.64 -48.90
N GLU A 41 -3.72 2.29 -47.62
CA GLU A 41 -4.53 1.24 -47.01
C GLU A 41 -6.02 1.53 -47.26
N ARG A 42 -6.79 0.50 -47.63
CA ARG A 42 -8.16 0.69 -48.13
C ARG A 42 -9.02 1.48 -47.12
N PRO A 43 -9.94 2.34 -47.60
CA PRO A 43 -10.95 2.92 -46.73
C PRO A 43 -11.84 1.83 -46.13
N LEU A 44 -12.45 2.13 -44.98
CA LEU A 44 -13.45 1.26 -44.37
C LEU A 44 -14.69 1.20 -45.25
N THR A 45 -15.27 0.02 -45.39
CA THR A 45 -16.57 -0.18 -46.04
C THR A 45 -17.70 0.42 -45.19
N ARG A 46 -18.87 0.63 -45.80
CA ARG A 46 -20.06 1.14 -45.08
C ARG A 46 -20.45 0.27 -43.89
N ASP A 47 -20.36 -1.04 -44.03
CA ASP A 47 -20.68 -1.98 -42.95
C ASP A 47 -19.63 -1.97 -41.84
N GLU A 48 -18.36 -1.81 -42.18
CA GLU A 48 -17.29 -1.64 -41.20
C GLU A 48 -17.46 -0.32 -40.43
N LEU A 49 -17.86 0.77 -41.09
CA LEU A 49 -18.18 2.04 -40.42
C LEU A 49 -19.35 1.90 -39.45
N ARG A 50 -20.42 1.19 -39.82
CA ARG A 50 -21.53 0.86 -38.91
C ARG A 50 -21.06 0.05 -37.71
N GLN A 51 -20.18 -0.93 -37.93
CA GLN A 51 -19.58 -1.71 -36.84
C GLN A 51 -18.76 -0.83 -35.90
N VAL A 52 -17.90 0.04 -36.44
CA VAL A 52 -17.15 1.03 -35.64
C VAL A 52 -18.09 1.84 -34.76
N GLN A 53 -19.14 2.42 -35.34
CA GLN A 53 -20.13 3.21 -34.61
C GLN A 53 -20.80 2.40 -33.49
N GLY A 54 -21.18 1.15 -33.75
CA GLY A 54 -21.78 0.27 -32.74
C GLY A 54 -20.84 -0.10 -31.60
N VAL A 55 -19.52 -0.21 -31.84
CA VAL A 55 -18.55 -0.44 -30.76
C VAL A 55 -18.28 0.84 -29.98
N LEU A 56 -18.13 1.97 -30.67
CA LEU A 56 -17.92 3.27 -30.02
C LEU A 56 -19.11 3.63 -29.12
N SER A 57 -20.36 3.38 -29.56
CA SER A 57 -21.53 3.61 -28.69
C SER A 57 -21.53 2.76 -27.43
N LYS A 58 -20.91 1.56 -27.45
CA LYS A 58 -20.71 0.75 -26.24
C LYS A 58 -19.62 1.35 -25.35
N ILE A 59 -18.54 1.84 -25.94
CA ILE A 59 -17.46 2.54 -25.22
C ILE A 59 -18.00 3.80 -24.54
N ASP A 60 -18.85 4.58 -25.22
CA ASP A 60 -19.40 5.84 -24.71
C ASP A 60 -20.34 5.63 -23.51
N ARG A 61 -20.92 4.43 -23.35
CA ARG A 61 -21.72 4.06 -22.17
C ARG A 61 -20.87 3.67 -20.96
N LEU A 62 -19.57 3.42 -21.14
CA LEU A 62 -18.68 3.15 -20.02
C LEU A 62 -18.43 4.43 -19.21
N PRO A 63 -18.07 4.30 -17.91
CA PRO A 63 -17.60 5.43 -17.14
C PRO A 63 -16.50 6.21 -17.86
N TYR A 64 -16.48 7.54 -17.67
CA TYR A 64 -15.60 8.46 -18.39
C TYR A 64 -14.13 8.03 -18.41
N PHE A 65 -13.61 7.50 -17.30
CA PHE A 65 -12.21 7.06 -17.20
C PHE A 65 -11.87 5.86 -18.12
N LEU A 66 -12.84 5.00 -18.43
CA LEU A 66 -12.68 3.90 -19.40
C LEU A 66 -12.98 4.35 -20.81
N SER A 67 -14.06 5.13 -20.99
CA SER A 67 -14.44 5.59 -22.33
C SER A 67 -13.35 6.46 -22.93
N SER A 68 -12.83 7.42 -22.17
CA SER A 68 -11.67 8.24 -22.56
C SER A 68 -10.43 7.40 -22.88
N LEU A 69 -10.13 6.37 -22.08
CA LEU A 69 -9.01 5.45 -22.30
C LEU A 69 -9.12 4.73 -23.65
N PHE A 70 -10.28 4.12 -23.93
CA PHE A 70 -10.47 3.33 -25.15
C PHE A 70 -10.64 4.20 -26.39
N THR A 71 -11.36 5.33 -26.29
CA THR A 71 -11.53 6.29 -27.38
C THR A 71 -10.20 6.92 -27.76
N SER A 72 -9.40 7.38 -26.78
CA SER A 72 -8.05 7.93 -27.06
C SER A 72 -7.15 6.90 -27.73
N ARG A 73 -7.19 5.64 -27.27
CA ARG A 73 -6.41 4.55 -27.88
C ARG A 73 -6.86 4.25 -29.31
N TYR A 74 -8.17 4.22 -29.56
CA TYR A 74 -8.72 4.04 -30.90
C TYR A 74 -8.31 5.20 -31.82
N GLU A 75 -8.46 6.45 -31.39
CA GLU A 75 -8.10 7.62 -32.18
C GLU A 75 -6.61 7.65 -32.49
N TYR A 76 -5.76 7.32 -31.52
CA TYR A 76 -4.33 7.22 -31.74
C TYR A 76 -4.00 6.18 -32.83
N ILE A 77 -4.59 4.98 -32.76
CA ILE A 77 -4.36 3.93 -33.76
C ILE A 77 -4.89 4.37 -35.14
N ARG A 78 -6.08 4.99 -35.17
CA ARG A 78 -6.71 5.49 -36.39
C ARG A 78 -5.84 6.54 -37.10
N ARG A 79 -5.24 7.46 -36.33
CA ARG A 79 -4.40 8.56 -36.84
C ARG A 79 -2.98 8.11 -37.21
N ASN A 80 -2.36 7.24 -36.40
CA ASN A 80 -0.93 6.89 -36.55
C ASN A 80 -0.68 5.59 -37.33
N LYS A 81 -1.68 4.70 -37.45
CA LYS A 81 -1.57 3.47 -38.23
C LYS A 81 -2.52 3.54 -39.41
N SER A 82 -3.80 3.26 -39.18
CA SER A 82 -4.86 3.43 -40.17
C SER A 82 -6.25 3.19 -39.60
N PRO A 83 -7.31 3.58 -40.35
CA PRO A 83 -8.69 3.23 -40.01
C PRO A 83 -8.93 1.71 -39.85
N VAL A 84 -8.28 0.88 -40.67
CA VAL A 84 -8.42 -0.59 -40.61
C VAL A 84 -7.83 -1.13 -39.31
N HIS A 85 -6.66 -0.64 -38.90
CA HIS A 85 -6.07 -0.99 -37.60
C HIS A 85 -6.95 -0.51 -36.43
N GLY A 86 -7.60 0.64 -36.56
CA GLY A 86 -8.58 1.13 -35.60
C GLY A 86 -9.76 0.17 -35.45
N LEU A 87 -10.33 -0.30 -36.56
CA LEU A 87 -11.38 -1.33 -36.56
C LEU A 87 -10.90 -2.64 -35.92
N TYR A 88 -9.69 -3.10 -36.24
CA TYR A 88 -9.11 -4.30 -35.63
C TYR A 88 -8.97 -4.16 -34.11
N PHE A 89 -8.55 -2.99 -33.61
CA PHE A 89 -8.53 -2.71 -32.18
C PHE A 89 -9.93 -2.86 -31.57
N LEU A 90 -10.95 -2.22 -32.16
CA LEU A 90 -12.32 -2.27 -31.66
C LEU A 90 -12.89 -3.70 -31.65
N LYS A 91 -12.70 -4.48 -32.73
CA LYS A 91 -13.25 -5.84 -32.84
C LYS A 91 -12.42 -6.86 -32.05
N SER A 92 -11.13 -6.96 -32.35
CA SER A 92 -10.29 -8.05 -31.86
C SER A 92 -9.74 -7.81 -30.46
N THR A 93 -9.53 -6.54 -30.07
CA THR A 93 -9.01 -6.21 -28.75
C THR A 93 -10.12 -5.84 -27.80
N PHE A 94 -10.90 -4.81 -28.12
CA PHE A 94 -11.95 -4.33 -27.23
C PHE A 94 -13.10 -5.34 -27.11
N LEU A 95 -13.88 -5.57 -28.16
CA LEU A 95 -15.06 -6.46 -28.09
C LEU A 95 -14.73 -7.90 -27.72
N ARG A 96 -13.69 -8.49 -28.33
CA ARG A 96 -13.40 -9.91 -28.12
C ARG A 96 -12.65 -10.21 -26.82
N ARG A 97 -11.79 -9.31 -26.35
CA ARG A 97 -10.88 -9.60 -25.22
C ARG A 97 -11.14 -8.78 -23.97
N LEU A 98 -11.49 -7.50 -24.09
CA LEU A 98 -11.66 -6.60 -22.93
C LEU A 98 -13.13 -6.50 -22.49
N TRP A 99 -14.06 -6.46 -23.43
CA TRP A 99 -15.48 -6.29 -23.15
C TRP A 99 -16.06 -7.38 -22.24
N PRO A 100 -15.81 -8.69 -22.47
CA PRO A 100 -16.34 -9.74 -21.57
C PRO A 100 -15.79 -9.61 -20.14
N ARG A 101 -14.54 -9.15 -20.00
CA ARG A 101 -13.89 -8.92 -18.71
C ARG A 101 -14.56 -7.77 -17.95
N ILE A 102 -14.88 -6.69 -18.66
CA ILE A 102 -15.55 -5.52 -18.10
C ILE A 102 -16.99 -5.88 -17.70
N GLU A 103 -17.72 -6.59 -18.56
CA GLU A 103 -19.07 -7.08 -18.25
C GLU A 103 -19.05 -7.98 -17.02
N ARG A 104 -18.10 -8.91 -16.93
CA ARG A 104 -18.00 -9.80 -15.78
C ARG A 104 -17.73 -9.07 -14.47
N VAL A 105 -16.82 -8.09 -14.48
CA VAL A 105 -16.59 -7.23 -13.31
C VAL A 105 -17.86 -6.46 -12.94
N ASN A 106 -18.60 -5.92 -13.90
CA ASN A 106 -19.85 -5.21 -13.61
C ASN A 106 -20.90 -6.16 -13.02
N GLN A 107 -21.10 -7.36 -13.58
CA GLN A 107 -22.01 -8.38 -13.04
C GLN A 107 -21.73 -8.71 -11.58
N HIS A 108 -20.46 -8.84 -11.18
CA HIS A 108 -20.10 -9.09 -9.78
C HIS A 108 -20.38 -7.93 -8.82
N ASN A 109 -20.59 -6.72 -9.36
CA ASN A 109 -20.89 -5.52 -8.60
C ASN A 109 -22.31 -5.00 -8.92
N GLU A 110 -23.15 -5.76 -9.63
CA GLU A 110 -24.53 -5.37 -9.89
C GLU A 110 -25.32 -5.25 -8.59
N MET A 111 -26.31 -4.36 -8.61
CA MET A 111 -27.23 -4.22 -7.48
C MET A 111 -27.97 -5.54 -7.27
N ASN A 112 -28.06 -5.99 -6.03
CA ASN A 112 -28.79 -7.20 -5.68
C ASN A 112 -30.30 -6.88 -5.60
N THR A 113 -30.97 -6.92 -6.75
CA THR A 113 -32.41 -6.63 -6.88
C THR A 113 -33.28 -7.69 -6.19
N GLU A 114 -32.78 -8.91 -6.02
CA GLU A 114 -33.47 -9.97 -5.26
C GLU A 114 -33.54 -9.66 -3.77
N ALA A 115 -32.58 -8.89 -3.24
CA ALA A 115 -32.57 -8.53 -1.82
C ALA A 115 -33.67 -7.51 -1.48
N SER A 116 -34.00 -6.59 -2.39
CA SER A 116 -35.12 -5.66 -2.22
C SER A 116 -35.50 -4.96 -3.52
N LEU A 117 -36.81 -4.85 -3.73
CA LEU A 117 -37.41 -4.10 -4.84
C LEU A 117 -37.50 -2.59 -4.56
N LEU A 118 -37.28 -2.16 -3.30
CA LEU A 118 -37.36 -0.75 -2.90
C LEU A 118 -36.47 0.16 -3.76
N PHE A 119 -35.30 -0.36 -4.14
CA PHE A 119 -34.26 0.40 -4.83
C PHE A 119 -34.19 0.14 -6.34
N LEU A 120 -35.22 -0.44 -6.98
CA LEU A 120 -35.17 -0.76 -8.42
C LEU A 120 -34.84 0.47 -9.29
N ALA A 121 -35.42 1.64 -8.96
CA ALA A 121 -35.15 2.91 -9.64
C ALA A 121 -33.69 3.40 -9.47
N GLU A 122 -32.96 2.83 -8.52
CA GLU A 122 -31.57 3.19 -8.22
C GLU A 122 -30.54 2.31 -8.91
N SER A 123 -30.96 1.27 -9.62
CA SER A 123 -30.09 0.33 -10.35
C SER A 123 -29.13 1.04 -11.31
N GLU A 124 -29.63 1.96 -12.15
CA GLU A 124 -28.81 2.72 -13.10
C GLU A 124 -27.86 3.71 -12.42
N ASN A 125 -28.27 4.27 -11.28
CA ASN A 125 -27.39 5.13 -10.48
C ASN A 125 -26.27 4.31 -9.88
N TYR A 126 -26.58 3.17 -9.26
CA TYR A 126 -25.60 2.28 -8.69
C TYR A 126 -24.61 1.74 -9.74
N ALA A 127 -25.08 1.40 -10.94
CA ALA A 127 -24.22 0.98 -12.06
C ALA A 127 -23.18 2.04 -12.48
N ARG A 128 -23.49 3.33 -12.26
CA ARG A 128 -22.58 4.45 -12.54
C ARG A 128 -21.61 4.77 -11.41
N LEU A 129 -21.71 4.07 -10.27
CA LEU A 129 -20.89 4.31 -9.07
C LEU A 129 -19.39 4.45 -9.37
N PRO A 130 -18.74 3.63 -10.23
CA PRO A 130 -17.31 3.77 -10.54
C PRO A 130 -16.92 5.14 -11.09
N GLY A 131 -17.82 5.81 -11.81
CA GLY A 131 -17.58 7.12 -12.42
C GLY A 131 -18.09 8.31 -11.61
N MET A 132 -18.81 8.09 -10.51
CA MET A 132 -19.41 9.18 -9.73
C MET A 132 -18.35 10.03 -9.03
N ASN A 133 -18.49 11.36 -9.16
CA ASN A 133 -17.71 12.29 -8.34
C ASN A 133 -18.22 12.32 -6.87
N ASP A 134 -17.46 12.93 -5.97
CA ASP A 134 -17.79 12.95 -4.54
C ASP A 134 -19.10 13.67 -4.21
N LYS A 135 -19.50 14.67 -4.99
CA LYS A 135 -20.75 15.42 -4.78
C LYS A 135 -21.96 14.58 -5.17
N GLU A 136 -21.91 13.93 -6.33
CA GLU A 136 -22.94 12.99 -6.79
C GLU A 136 -23.08 11.81 -5.85
N LEU A 137 -21.96 11.22 -5.41
CA LEU A 137 -21.97 10.09 -4.49
C LEU A 137 -22.63 10.45 -3.16
N LYS A 138 -22.34 11.64 -2.59
CA LYS A 138 -23.01 12.10 -1.36
C LYS A 138 -24.51 12.24 -1.54
N LYS A 139 -24.97 12.86 -2.64
CA LYS A 139 -26.41 12.96 -2.93
C LYS A 139 -27.06 11.59 -3.05
N PHE A 140 -26.40 10.66 -3.73
CA PHE A 140 -26.89 9.29 -3.87
C PHE A 140 -26.97 8.56 -2.51
N ALA A 141 -25.94 8.70 -1.68
CA ALA A 141 -25.93 8.17 -0.32
C ALA A 141 -27.08 8.73 0.54
N SER A 142 -27.32 10.05 0.49
CA SER A 142 -28.42 10.68 1.22
C SER A 142 -29.77 10.16 0.75
N ARG A 143 -29.99 9.94 -0.56
CA ARG A 143 -31.26 9.35 -1.04
C ARG A 143 -31.50 7.94 -0.50
N ILE A 144 -30.47 7.09 -0.48
CA ILE A 144 -30.58 5.73 0.07
C ILE A 144 -30.94 5.80 1.55
N ALA A 145 -30.23 6.63 2.31
CA ALA A 145 -30.49 6.83 3.73
C ALA A 145 -31.92 7.32 4.00
N SER A 146 -32.40 8.30 3.23
CA SER A 146 -33.78 8.81 3.34
C SER A 146 -34.84 7.75 3.02
N GLN A 147 -34.64 6.92 1.99
CA GLN A 147 -35.60 5.84 1.67
C GLN A 147 -35.63 4.77 2.76
N LEU A 148 -34.47 4.42 3.35
CA LEU A 148 -34.41 3.49 4.48
C LEU A 148 -35.02 4.09 5.74
N PHE A 149 -34.91 5.40 5.94
CA PHE A 149 -35.55 6.11 7.03
C PHE A 149 -37.08 6.09 6.90
N ILE A 150 -37.61 6.45 5.72
CA ILE A 150 -39.06 6.38 5.44
C ILE A 150 -39.59 4.97 5.66
N MET A 151 -38.90 3.95 5.12
CA MET A 151 -39.26 2.56 5.33
C MET A 151 -39.27 2.17 6.81
N TYR A 152 -38.29 2.65 7.59
CA TYR A 152 -38.26 2.41 9.04
C TYR A 152 -39.44 3.07 9.76
N GLU A 153 -39.80 4.30 9.40
CA GLU A 153 -40.96 5.01 9.97
C GLU A 153 -42.26 4.28 9.65
N GLU A 154 -42.50 3.95 8.37
CA GLU A 154 -43.71 3.24 7.93
C GLU A 154 -43.87 1.88 8.62
N LEU A 155 -42.78 1.11 8.75
CA LEU A 155 -42.80 -0.17 9.48
C LEU A 155 -43.06 0.02 10.97
N SER A 156 -42.55 1.10 11.57
CA SER A 156 -42.75 1.40 12.99
C SER A 156 -44.20 1.80 13.26
N ASP A 157 -44.79 2.63 12.41
CA ASP A 157 -46.19 3.04 12.53
C ASP A 157 -47.13 1.84 12.30
N ALA A 158 -46.90 1.04 11.26
CA ALA A 158 -47.67 -0.18 11.00
C ALA A 158 -47.59 -1.19 12.17
N TRP A 159 -46.42 -1.34 12.78
CA TRP A 159 -46.25 -2.19 13.96
C TRP A 159 -47.04 -1.64 15.15
N ALA A 160 -46.92 -0.34 15.43
CA ALA A 160 -47.60 0.32 16.54
C ALA A 160 -49.12 0.25 16.40
N GLU A 161 -49.65 0.43 15.20
CA GLU A 161 -51.09 0.28 14.92
C GLU A 161 -51.57 -1.15 15.19
N ALA A 162 -50.79 -2.16 14.76
CA ALA A 162 -51.13 -3.56 14.95
C ALA A 162 -51.00 -4.07 16.40
N HIS A 163 -50.13 -3.47 17.21
CA HIS A 163 -49.75 -3.97 18.55
C HIS A 163 -50.07 -2.99 19.70
N GLY A 164 -51.01 -2.07 19.49
CA GLY A 164 -51.59 -1.27 20.58
C GLY A 164 -50.75 -0.07 21.03
N GLY A 165 -49.97 0.53 20.14
CA GLY A 165 -49.28 1.80 20.34
C GLY A 165 -47.75 1.70 20.32
N LYS A 166 -47.09 2.86 20.43
CA LYS A 166 -45.63 3.01 20.26
C LYS A 166 -44.79 2.29 21.31
N GLU A 167 -45.34 1.99 22.48
CA GLU A 167 -44.63 1.25 23.53
C GLU A 167 -44.27 -0.18 23.08
N SER A 168 -45.07 -0.77 22.18
CA SER A 168 -44.81 -2.10 21.62
C SER A 168 -43.53 -2.19 20.78
N LEU A 169 -42.99 -1.04 20.33
CA LEU A 169 -41.75 -0.96 19.55
C LEU A 169 -40.51 -1.29 20.37
N PHE A 170 -40.56 -1.22 21.69
CA PHE A 170 -39.42 -1.49 22.57
C PHE A 170 -39.28 -2.95 22.99
N THR A 171 -39.72 -3.86 22.11
CA THR A 171 -39.60 -5.31 22.30
C THR A 171 -38.54 -5.90 21.35
N ASN A 172 -37.92 -7.02 21.72
CA ASN A 172 -36.96 -7.70 20.85
C ASN A 172 -37.61 -8.14 19.53
N GLU A 173 -38.88 -8.53 19.57
CA GLU A 173 -39.64 -8.98 18.40
C GLU A 173 -39.86 -7.83 17.41
N ALA A 174 -40.39 -6.69 17.89
CA ALA A 174 -40.58 -5.49 17.07
C ALA A 174 -39.25 -5.04 16.45
N GLN A 175 -38.21 -4.91 17.26
CA GLN A 175 -36.91 -4.43 16.78
C GLN A 175 -36.24 -5.40 15.81
N ALA A 176 -36.38 -6.72 16.02
CA ALA A 176 -35.91 -7.71 15.06
C ALA A 176 -36.69 -7.62 13.74
N HIS A 177 -38.01 -7.42 13.79
CA HIS A 177 -38.85 -7.22 12.61
C HIS A 177 -38.43 -5.98 11.81
N LEU A 178 -38.33 -4.82 12.46
CA LEU A 178 -37.91 -3.55 11.83
C LEU A 178 -36.51 -3.67 11.23
N TYR A 179 -35.54 -4.13 12.04
CA TYR A 179 -34.17 -4.34 11.57
C TYR A 179 -34.12 -5.29 10.38
N GLY A 180 -34.84 -6.41 10.43
CA GLY A 180 -34.84 -7.43 9.38
C GLY A 180 -35.20 -6.87 8.01
N HIS A 181 -36.23 -6.03 7.97
CA HIS A 181 -36.69 -5.38 6.75
C HIS A 181 -35.71 -4.30 6.28
N VAL A 182 -35.32 -3.35 7.15
CA VAL A 182 -34.42 -2.24 6.79
C VAL A 182 -33.03 -2.74 6.39
N ALA A 183 -32.45 -3.67 7.17
CA ALA A 183 -31.18 -4.29 6.87
C ALA A 183 -31.25 -5.21 5.65
N GLY A 184 -32.38 -5.92 5.46
CA GLY A 184 -32.66 -6.70 4.27
C GLY A 184 -32.61 -5.82 3.01
N ALA A 185 -33.29 -4.67 3.05
CA ALA A 185 -33.30 -3.72 1.96
C ALA A 185 -31.92 -3.14 1.64
N ALA A 186 -31.15 -2.76 2.67
CA ALA A 186 -29.80 -2.23 2.49
C ALA A 186 -28.86 -3.20 1.74
N ARG A 187 -29.07 -4.51 1.83
CA ARG A 187 -28.25 -5.52 1.12
C ARG A 187 -28.34 -5.43 -0.39
N ALA A 188 -29.33 -4.72 -0.95
CA ALA A 188 -29.40 -4.43 -2.38
C ALA A 188 -28.11 -3.78 -2.90
N PHE A 189 -27.43 -2.97 -2.08
CA PHE A 189 -26.18 -2.28 -2.43
C PHE A 189 -24.91 -3.07 -2.07
N ASN A 190 -24.99 -4.39 -1.96
CA ASN A 190 -23.87 -5.28 -1.65
C ASN A 190 -23.11 -4.92 -0.34
N VAL A 191 -23.79 -4.26 0.60
CA VAL A 191 -23.29 -4.05 1.96
C VAL A 191 -23.69 -5.20 2.86
N ALA A 192 -22.91 -5.43 3.92
CA ALA A 192 -23.23 -6.39 4.97
C ALA A 192 -23.66 -5.60 6.22
N PRO A 193 -24.97 -5.50 6.51
CA PRO A 193 -25.45 -4.81 7.69
C PRO A 193 -24.85 -5.39 8.97
N LEU A 194 -24.60 -4.51 9.95
CA LEU A 194 -24.07 -4.93 11.25
C LEU A 194 -25.08 -5.85 11.94
N PHE A 195 -24.60 -6.91 12.60
CA PHE A 195 -25.41 -7.93 13.27
C PHE A 195 -26.32 -8.81 12.40
N TRP A 196 -26.25 -8.73 11.06
CA TRP A 196 -27.10 -9.53 10.16
C TRP A 196 -27.06 -11.05 10.46
N LYS A 197 -25.86 -11.59 10.74
CA LYS A 197 -25.70 -13.01 11.11
C LYS A 197 -26.36 -13.37 12.44
N LYS A 198 -26.42 -12.43 13.40
CA LYS A 198 -27.11 -12.66 14.69
C LYS A 198 -28.62 -12.60 14.49
N TYR A 199 -29.10 -11.65 13.67
CA TYR A 199 -30.50 -11.58 13.27
C TYR A 199 -30.98 -12.86 12.59
N CYS A 200 -30.24 -13.40 11.62
CA CYS A 200 -30.58 -14.68 10.98
C CYS A 200 -30.62 -15.88 11.95
N LYS A 201 -30.03 -15.74 13.15
CA LYS A 201 -30.07 -16.76 14.21
C LYS A 201 -31.12 -16.47 15.29
N GLY A 202 -31.90 -15.39 15.16
CA GLY A 202 -32.85 -14.94 16.20
C GLY A 202 -32.18 -14.43 17.48
N GLN A 203 -30.93 -13.97 17.40
CA GLN A 203 -30.11 -13.58 18.57
C GLN A 203 -29.82 -12.08 18.65
N ILE A 204 -30.59 -11.25 17.94
CA ILE A 204 -30.39 -9.79 17.96
C ILE A 204 -31.09 -9.19 19.19
N THR A 205 -30.42 -8.25 19.85
CA THR A 205 -31.01 -7.49 20.97
C THR A 205 -31.54 -6.14 20.49
N ILE A 206 -32.45 -5.54 21.25
CA ILE A 206 -32.97 -4.18 21.00
C ILE A 206 -31.84 -3.16 20.73
N ARG A 207 -30.83 -3.05 21.61
CA ARG A 207 -29.69 -2.13 21.42
C ARG A 207 -28.91 -2.40 20.13
N GLN A 208 -28.75 -3.68 19.76
CA GLN A 208 -28.06 -4.06 18.51
C GLN A 208 -28.88 -3.69 17.28
N ALA A 209 -30.21 -3.82 17.34
CA ALA A 209 -31.11 -3.41 16.27
C ALA A 209 -31.07 -1.89 16.06
N PHE A 210 -31.26 -1.10 17.13
CA PHE A 210 -31.21 0.36 17.06
C PHE A 210 -29.88 0.87 16.50
N SER A 211 -28.76 0.45 17.06
CA SER A 211 -27.43 0.88 16.60
C SER A 211 -27.15 0.49 15.15
N ALA A 212 -27.69 -0.63 14.67
CA ALA A 212 -27.53 -1.04 13.28
C ALA A 212 -28.46 -0.25 12.34
N VAL A 213 -29.72 -0.01 12.73
CA VAL A 213 -30.66 0.84 11.96
C VAL A 213 -30.15 2.27 11.88
N ALA A 214 -29.66 2.84 12.98
CA ALA A 214 -29.10 4.20 13.03
C ALA A 214 -27.99 4.42 11.99
N ARG A 215 -27.17 3.40 11.70
CA ARG A 215 -26.18 3.45 10.61
C ARG A 215 -26.81 3.42 9.22
N LEU A 216 -27.84 2.60 9.04
CA LEU A 216 -28.49 2.40 7.75
C LEU A 216 -29.30 3.63 7.34
N ILE A 217 -29.76 4.43 8.28
CA ILE A 217 -30.44 5.71 8.01
C ILE A 217 -29.49 6.92 8.00
N ASN A 218 -28.20 6.71 8.26
CA ASN A 218 -27.18 7.75 8.27
C ASN A 218 -26.48 7.87 6.91
N ASP A 219 -26.52 9.05 6.30
CA ASP A 219 -26.00 9.30 4.96
C ASP A 219 -24.47 9.36 4.88
N GLU A 220 -23.81 9.82 5.95
CA GLU A 220 -22.35 9.79 6.05
C GLU A 220 -21.81 8.35 6.09
N TRP A 221 -22.50 7.45 6.79
CA TRP A 221 -22.18 6.03 6.79
C TRP A 221 -22.24 5.46 5.37
N TRP A 222 -23.32 5.72 4.63
CA TRP A 222 -23.48 5.32 3.24
C TRP A 222 -22.40 5.93 2.33
N THR A 223 -22.07 7.20 2.51
CA THR A 223 -21.00 7.87 1.78
C THR A 223 -19.68 7.11 1.93
N ASN A 224 -19.34 6.69 3.15
CA ASN A 224 -18.10 5.95 3.43
C ASN A 224 -18.11 4.52 2.83
N GLN A 225 -19.26 3.83 2.89
CA GLN A 225 -19.41 2.51 2.26
C GLN A 225 -19.28 2.60 0.73
N LEU A 226 -20.02 3.52 0.10
CA LEU A 226 -20.05 3.70 -1.35
C LEU A 226 -18.71 4.21 -1.88
N LYS A 227 -18.01 5.11 -1.18
CA LYS A 227 -16.64 5.50 -1.56
C LYS A 227 -15.70 4.30 -1.62
N THR A 228 -15.81 3.40 -0.65
CA THR A 228 -15.00 2.17 -0.58
C THR A 228 -15.38 1.18 -1.68
N GLN A 229 -16.65 1.08 -2.06
CA GLN A 229 -17.09 0.26 -3.18
C GLN A 229 -16.61 0.86 -4.51
N ARG A 230 -16.86 2.16 -4.76
CA ARG A 230 -16.40 2.92 -5.93
C ARG A 230 -14.92 2.69 -6.20
N MET A 231 -14.06 2.91 -5.20
CA MET A 231 -12.61 2.75 -5.37
C MET A 231 -12.22 1.33 -5.82
N ARG A 232 -12.83 0.29 -5.23
CA ARG A 232 -12.51 -1.10 -5.56
C ARG A 232 -13.06 -1.51 -6.91
N TRP A 233 -14.28 -1.07 -7.24
CA TRP A 233 -14.91 -1.37 -8.53
C TRP A 233 -14.17 -0.64 -9.67
N HIS A 234 -13.83 0.64 -9.47
CA HIS A 234 -13.00 1.40 -10.41
C HIS A 234 -11.65 0.71 -10.66
N GLU A 235 -10.96 0.25 -9.61
CA GLU A 235 -9.71 -0.50 -9.77
C GLU A 235 -9.91 -1.86 -10.45
N ALA A 236 -10.97 -2.61 -10.11
CA ALA A 236 -11.31 -3.87 -10.76
C ALA A 236 -11.52 -3.70 -12.27
N LEU A 237 -12.18 -2.61 -12.67
CA LEU A 237 -12.39 -2.27 -14.07
C LEU A 237 -11.08 -1.94 -14.80
N LEU A 238 -10.13 -1.27 -14.15
CA LEU A 238 -8.80 -1.01 -14.73
C LEU A 238 -7.95 -2.29 -14.83
N ILE A 239 -8.08 -3.22 -13.89
CA ILE A 239 -7.50 -4.56 -13.98
C ILE A 239 -8.11 -5.33 -15.18
N ALA A 240 -9.43 -5.28 -15.34
CA ALA A 240 -10.14 -5.89 -16.47
C ALA A 240 -9.77 -5.25 -17.83
N ALA A 241 -9.51 -3.94 -17.86
CA ALA A 241 -9.01 -3.22 -19.02
C ALA A 241 -7.55 -3.56 -19.35
N GLY A 242 -6.82 -4.18 -18.42
CA GLY A 242 -5.41 -4.54 -18.57
C GLY A 242 -4.47 -3.36 -18.27
N GLU A 243 -4.89 -2.36 -17.51
CA GLU A 243 -4.05 -1.22 -17.11
C GLU A 243 -3.15 -1.53 -15.91
N VAL A 244 -3.47 -2.59 -15.14
CA VAL A 244 -2.64 -3.10 -14.05
C VAL A 244 -1.87 -4.33 -14.52
N ASN A 245 -0.60 -4.12 -14.87
CA ASN A 245 0.34 -5.17 -15.26
C ASN A 245 1.78 -4.64 -15.25
N LYS A 246 2.74 -5.54 -15.50
CA LYS A 246 4.18 -5.21 -15.52
C LYS A 246 4.54 -4.05 -16.46
N ASP A 247 4.02 -4.06 -17.68
CA ASP A 247 4.41 -3.15 -18.76
C ASP A 247 3.67 -1.79 -18.67
N ARG A 248 2.50 -1.76 -18.02
CA ARG A 248 1.67 -0.55 -17.83
C ARG A 248 1.93 0.07 -16.45
N SER A 249 1.18 -0.39 -15.46
CA SER A 249 1.26 0.05 -14.07
C SER A 249 1.27 -1.18 -13.16
N PRO A 250 2.44 -1.63 -12.65
CA PRO A 250 2.49 -2.82 -11.82
C PRO A 250 1.82 -2.55 -10.47
N TYR A 251 1.23 -3.60 -9.89
CA TYR A 251 0.62 -3.64 -8.56
C TYR A 251 -0.69 -2.87 -8.39
N ALA A 252 -0.77 -1.64 -8.89
CA ALA A 252 -1.96 -0.79 -8.85
C ALA A 252 -2.04 0.11 -10.09
N SER A 253 -3.24 0.54 -10.45
CA SER A 253 -3.41 1.53 -11.51
C SER A 253 -2.85 2.90 -11.13
N LYS A 254 -2.50 3.72 -12.14
CA LYS A 254 -2.07 5.11 -11.92
C LYS A 254 -3.11 5.92 -11.14
N ASN A 255 -4.39 5.66 -11.38
CA ASN A 255 -5.50 6.32 -10.67
C ASN A 255 -5.47 5.97 -9.19
N ALA A 256 -5.38 4.69 -8.83
CA ALA A 256 -5.32 4.26 -7.43
C ALA A 256 -4.10 4.85 -6.70
N ILE A 257 -2.95 4.94 -7.36
CA ILE A 257 -1.74 5.57 -6.80
C ILE A 257 -1.99 7.05 -6.51
N ARG A 258 -2.53 7.79 -7.48
CA ARG A 258 -2.84 9.22 -7.34
C ARG A 258 -3.87 9.46 -6.24
N ASP A 259 -4.94 8.67 -6.17
CA ASP A 259 -6.00 8.81 -5.17
C ASP A 259 -5.50 8.55 -3.75
N VAL A 260 -4.61 7.57 -3.57
CA VAL A 260 -3.97 7.30 -2.28
C VAL A 260 -3.01 8.42 -1.90
N HIS A 261 -2.26 8.95 -2.85
CA HIS A 261 -1.37 10.09 -2.63
C HIS A 261 -2.14 11.34 -2.21
N ALA A 262 -3.20 11.70 -2.94
CA ALA A 262 -4.06 12.84 -2.62
C ALA A 262 -4.67 12.72 -1.21
N ARG A 263 -5.16 11.53 -0.83
CA ARG A 263 -5.68 11.28 0.52
C ARG A 263 -4.62 11.41 1.60
N ARG A 264 -3.39 10.96 1.35
CA ARG A 264 -2.27 11.12 2.29
C ARG A 264 -1.89 12.58 2.49
N LEU A 265 -1.88 13.35 1.40
CA LEU A 265 -1.61 14.79 1.45
C LEU A 265 -2.69 15.53 2.24
N ALA A 266 -3.97 15.28 1.95
CA ALA A 266 -5.09 15.86 2.69
C ALA A 266 -5.07 15.48 4.18
N ASN A 267 -4.75 14.22 4.50
CA ASN A 267 -4.60 13.79 5.89
C ASN A 267 -3.41 14.47 6.58
N LEU A 268 -2.28 14.64 5.88
CA LEU A 268 -1.12 15.36 6.42
C LEU A 268 -1.46 16.82 6.72
N GLU A 269 -2.22 17.47 5.84
CA GLU A 269 -2.67 18.85 6.01
C GLU A 269 -3.65 18.99 7.19
N TYR A 270 -4.60 18.06 7.31
CA TYR A 270 -5.47 17.96 8.49
C TYR A 270 -4.65 17.83 9.79
N LEU A 271 -3.70 16.88 9.85
CA LEU A 271 -2.85 16.70 11.02
C LEU A 271 -2.01 17.94 11.36
N LYS A 272 -1.53 18.68 10.34
CA LYS A 272 -0.81 19.94 10.53
C LYS A 272 -1.70 21.05 11.08
N SER A 273 -3.00 21.02 10.77
CA SER A 273 -3.99 22.00 11.21
C SER A 273 -4.57 21.72 12.60
N CYS A 274 -4.16 20.65 13.27
CA CYS A 274 -4.73 20.20 14.54
C CYS A 274 -3.72 20.13 15.69
N GLU A 275 -4.23 20.29 16.91
CA GLU A 275 -3.55 20.09 18.19
C GLU A 275 -4.31 19.05 19.04
N LEU A 276 -3.60 18.43 19.97
CA LEU A 276 -4.17 17.64 21.05
C LEU A 276 -4.27 18.53 22.29
N GLU A 277 -5.47 18.70 22.81
CA GLU A 277 -5.73 19.42 24.05
C GLU A 277 -6.07 18.42 25.16
N ASN A 278 -5.37 18.52 26.28
CA ASN A 278 -5.69 17.76 27.49
C ASN A 278 -6.99 18.30 28.08
N LYS A 279 -8.00 17.45 28.27
CA LYS A 279 -9.33 17.87 28.75
C LYS A 279 -9.29 18.46 30.16
N VAL A 280 -8.32 18.09 30.99
CA VAL A 280 -8.21 18.52 32.40
C VAL A 280 -7.27 19.72 32.54
N THR A 281 -6.06 19.63 31.97
CA THR A 281 -5.03 20.68 32.17
C THR A 281 -5.11 21.80 31.14
N GLY A 282 -5.81 21.59 30.01
CA GLY A 282 -5.84 22.52 28.88
C GLY A 282 -4.53 22.58 28.09
N GLU A 283 -3.52 21.78 28.44
CA GLU A 283 -2.25 21.70 27.72
C GLU A 283 -2.48 21.32 26.25
N ARG A 284 -1.87 22.07 25.33
CA ARG A 284 -1.96 21.80 23.89
C ARG A 284 -0.63 21.34 23.33
N ILE A 285 -0.69 20.27 22.54
CA ILE A 285 0.47 19.70 21.87
C ILE A 285 0.14 19.47 20.40
N ASP A 286 1.09 19.80 19.53
CA ASP A 286 0.97 19.59 18.10
C ASP A 286 0.66 18.12 17.73
N LEU A 287 -0.44 17.90 17.01
CA LEU A 287 -0.91 16.56 16.68
C LEU A 287 0.05 15.85 15.72
N ILE A 288 0.58 16.55 14.71
CA ILE A 288 1.51 15.96 13.74
C ILE A 288 2.80 15.49 14.41
N SER A 289 3.36 16.26 15.35
CA SER A 289 4.52 15.82 16.15
C SER A 289 4.29 14.48 16.85
N LYS A 290 3.12 14.29 17.50
CA LYS A 290 2.78 13.03 18.17
C LYS A 290 2.55 11.88 17.20
N VAL A 291 1.92 12.14 16.04
CA VAL A 291 1.73 11.12 15.00
C VAL A 291 3.07 10.66 14.42
N MET A 292 3.99 11.60 14.14
CA MET A 292 5.31 11.29 13.58
C MET A 292 6.24 10.57 14.56
N GLY A 293 6.02 10.74 15.88
CA GLY A 293 6.68 9.95 16.93
C GLY A 293 6.06 8.57 17.20
N SER A 294 5.02 8.17 16.46
CA SER A 294 4.28 6.92 16.67
C SER A 294 4.50 5.89 15.55
N ILE A 295 3.90 4.70 15.71
CA ILE A 295 3.91 3.64 14.68
C ILE A 295 3.20 4.03 13.37
N SER A 296 2.49 5.17 13.35
CA SER A 296 1.93 5.75 12.13
C SER A 296 3.02 6.28 11.20
N ASN A 297 4.20 6.61 11.73
CA ASN A 297 5.38 6.91 10.93
C ASN A 297 5.92 5.61 10.29
N PRO A 298 5.99 5.53 8.94
CA PRO A 298 6.52 4.35 8.24
C PRO A 298 7.91 3.92 8.72
N GLU A 299 8.78 4.87 9.09
CA GLU A 299 10.13 4.60 9.55
C GLU A 299 10.13 3.87 10.91
N ILE A 300 9.37 4.38 11.88
CA ILE A 300 9.20 3.76 13.21
C ILE A 300 8.56 2.38 13.07
N ARG A 301 7.57 2.27 12.17
CA ARG A 301 6.92 0.99 11.86
C ARG A 301 7.89 -0.04 11.28
N ARG A 302 8.76 0.39 10.37
CA ARG A 302 9.80 -0.46 9.79
C ARG A 302 10.78 -0.93 10.87
N MET A 303 11.26 -0.02 11.73
CA MET A 303 12.17 -0.36 12.83
C MET A 303 11.54 -1.37 13.81
N GLU A 304 10.27 -1.16 14.21
CA GLU A 304 9.58 -2.11 15.10
C GLU A 304 9.46 -3.49 14.45
N LEU A 305 9.05 -3.56 13.17
CA LEU A 305 8.93 -4.83 12.46
C LEU A 305 10.27 -5.57 12.33
N MET A 306 11.35 -4.83 12.02
CA MET A 306 12.69 -5.40 11.94
C MET A 306 13.15 -5.96 13.29
N ASN A 307 12.91 -5.22 14.38
CA ASN A 307 13.22 -5.68 15.73
C ASN A 307 12.40 -6.93 16.11
N THR A 308 11.10 -6.93 15.79
CA THR A 308 10.23 -8.10 15.99
C THR A 308 10.75 -9.33 15.25
N ILE A 309 11.12 -9.19 13.99
CA ILE A 309 11.64 -10.30 13.18
C ILE A 309 12.98 -10.83 13.70
N ALA A 310 13.90 -9.93 14.05
CA ALA A 310 15.17 -10.31 14.65
C ALA A 310 14.96 -11.04 15.98
N GLY A 311 14.03 -10.57 16.83
CA GLY A 311 13.68 -11.25 18.07
C GLY A 311 13.03 -12.62 17.85
N ILE A 312 12.17 -12.78 16.85
CA ILE A 312 11.62 -14.11 16.52
C ILE A 312 12.74 -15.08 16.12
N GLU A 313 13.71 -14.64 15.31
CA GLU A 313 14.84 -15.47 14.90
C GLU A 313 15.74 -15.83 16.08
N ARG A 314 16.05 -14.88 16.97
CA ARG A 314 16.80 -15.12 18.21
C ARG A 314 16.09 -16.13 19.12
N TYR A 315 14.78 -15.97 19.32
CA TYR A 315 13.95 -16.90 20.09
C TYR A 315 13.98 -18.31 19.49
N ALA A 316 13.77 -18.43 18.17
CA ALA A 316 13.82 -19.72 17.49
C ALA A 316 15.18 -20.40 17.59
N ALA A 317 16.27 -19.62 17.51
CA ALA A 317 17.62 -20.14 17.69
C ALA A 317 17.86 -20.68 19.10
N ALA A 318 17.36 -20.00 20.13
CA ALA A 318 17.43 -20.44 21.52
C ALA A 318 16.64 -21.74 21.77
N GLU A 319 15.45 -21.86 21.15
CA GLU A 319 14.59 -23.04 21.23
C GLU A 319 15.04 -24.23 20.36
N GLY A 320 16.09 -24.05 19.55
CA GLY A 320 16.57 -25.07 18.61
C GLY A 320 15.60 -25.32 17.44
N ASP A 321 14.69 -24.39 17.16
CA ASP A 321 13.70 -24.49 16.10
C ASP A 321 14.31 -24.20 14.72
N VAL A 322 13.69 -24.75 13.69
CA VAL A 322 14.14 -24.60 12.30
C VAL A 322 13.25 -23.66 11.51
N GLY A 323 13.87 -22.77 10.75
CA GLY A 323 13.18 -21.81 9.89
C GLY A 323 12.82 -22.37 8.52
N MET A 324 11.67 -21.92 8.01
CA MET A 324 11.20 -22.13 6.65
C MET A 324 10.71 -20.82 6.05
N PHE A 325 11.11 -20.57 4.80
CA PHE A 325 10.54 -19.51 3.99
C PHE A 325 9.52 -20.12 3.03
N ILE A 326 8.26 -19.74 3.22
CA ILE A 326 7.13 -20.24 2.43
C ILE A 326 6.66 -19.14 1.48
N THR A 327 6.49 -19.50 0.21
CA THR A 327 5.75 -18.70 -0.76
C THR A 327 4.48 -19.44 -1.15
N LEU A 328 3.33 -18.76 -1.03
CA LEU A 328 2.00 -19.30 -1.34
C LEU A 328 1.29 -18.39 -2.34
N THR A 329 0.87 -18.95 -3.47
CA THR A 329 0.26 -18.22 -4.59
C THR A 329 -1.11 -18.79 -4.97
N ALA A 330 -1.98 -17.95 -5.53
CA ALA A 330 -3.31 -18.32 -5.98
C ALA A 330 -3.32 -19.06 -7.35
N PRO A 331 -4.41 -19.76 -7.70
CA PRO A 331 -4.62 -20.32 -9.04
C PRO A 331 -4.53 -19.34 -10.18
N SER A 332 -4.22 -19.84 -11.39
CA SER A 332 -4.10 -19.00 -12.57
C SER A 332 -5.36 -18.18 -12.85
N LYS A 333 -6.56 -18.70 -12.54
CA LYS A 333 -7.83 -17.95 -12.68
C LYS A 333 -7.94 -16.70 -11.79
N TYR A 334 -7.07 -16.52 -10.80
CA TYR A 334 -6.96 -15.30 -10.00
C TYR A 334 -6.00 -14.26 -10.60
N HIS A 335 -5.28 -14.61 -11.67
CA HIS A 335 -4.29 -13.76 -12.32
C HIS A 335 -4.85 -13.15 -13.61
N PRO A 336 -5.10 -11.83 -13.67
CA PRO A 336 -5.67 -11.18 -14.85
C PRO A 336 -4.72 -11.16 -16.05
N THR A 337 -3.42 -11.31 -15.81
CA THR A 337 -2.41 -11.37 -16.88
C THR A 337 -1.45 -12.53 -16.67
N ARG A 338 -0.78 -12.94 -17.75
CA ARG A 338 0.28 -13.95 -17.72
C ARG A 338 1.48 -13.46 -18.52
N GLN A 339 2.67 -13.84 -18.09
CA GLN A 339 3.90 -13.59 -18.85
C GLN A 339 4.17 -14.75 -19.81
N VAL A 340 4.48 -14.43 -21.07
CA VAL A 340 4.79 -15.40 -22.11
C VAL A 340 6.14 -15.04 -22.75
N GLY A 341 6.96 -16.05 -23.06
CA GLY A 341 8.32 -15.87 -23.59
C GLY A 341 9.41 -16.26 -22.59
N LYS A 342 10.68 -16.14 -23.00
CA LYS A 342 11.86 -16.45 -22.17
C LYS A 342 12.78 -15.22 -22.11
N GLY A 343 13.52 -15.07 -21.01
CA GLY A 343 14.53 -14.03 -20.86
C GLY A 343 13.97 -12.61 -20.98
N LYS A 344 14.63 -11.77 -21.78
CA LYS A 344 14.25 -10.36 -22.01
C LYS A 344 13.04 -10.20 -22.93
N ASP A 345 12.64 -11.24 -23.67
CA ASP A 345 11.50 -11.23 -24.61
C ASP A 345 10.17 -11.60 -23.94
N LYS A 346 10.10 -11.53 -22.60
CA LYS A 346 8.85 -11.76 -21.87
C LYS A 346 7.86 -10.65 -22.20
N THR A 347 6.71 -11.03 -22.72
CA THR A 347 5.58 -10.14 -23.00
C THR A 347 4.43 -10.43 -22.05
N VAL A 348 3.70 -9.39 -21.67
CA VAL A 348 2.47 -9.54 -20.90
C VAL A 348 1.30 -9.83 -21.84
N GLN A 349 0.54 -10.87 -21.54
CA GLN A 349 -0.71 -11.21 -22.23
C GLN A 349 -1.86 -11.27 -21.23
N LEU A 350 -3.08 -10.97 -21.69
CA LEU A 350 -4.28 -11.21 -20.90
C LEU A 350 -4.46 -12.70 -20.65
N ASN A 351 -4.87 -13.05 -19.43
CA ASN A 351 -5.13 -14.44 -19.08
C ASN A 351 -6.60 -14.80 -19.33
N HIS A 352 -6.83 -15.70 -20.29
CA HIS A 352 -8.18 -16.17 -20.60
C HIS A 352 -8.85 -16.90 -19.43
N GLY A 353 -8.08 -17.64 -18.60
CA GLY A 353 -8.64 -18.35 -17.45
C GLY A 353 -9.16 -17.43 -16.33
N TRP A 354 -8.84 -16.13 -16.36
CA TRP A 354 -9.40 -15.15 -15.43
C TRP A 354 -10.71 -14.54 -15.94
N ASN A 355 -10.99 -14.59 -17.25
CA ASN A 355 -12.08 -13.84 -17.85
C ASN A 355 -13.47 -14.22 -17.31
N ASP A 356 -13.70 -15.51 -17.05
CA ASP A 356 -15.00 -16.01 -16.60
C ASP A 356 -15.24 -15.77 -15.10
N GLU A 357 -14.17 -15.56 -14.34
CA GLU A 357 -14.23 -15.40 -12.87
C GLU A 357 -14.08 -13.94 -12.44
N ALA A 358 -13.28 -13.16 -13.17
CA ALA A 358 -12.94 -11.77 -12.89
C ALA A 358 -12.51 -11.49 -11.43
N TYR A 359 -11.84 -12.46 -10.79
CA TYR A 359 -11.46 -12.36 -9.38
C TYR A 359 -10.63 -11.11 -9.09
N THR A 360 -11.01 -10.39 -8.04
CA THR A 360 -10.27 -9.23 -7.57
C THR A 360 -9.11 -9.65 -6.64
N PRO A 361 -8.12 -8.76 -6.40
CA PRO A 361 -7.12 -8.97 -5.35
C PRO A 361 -7.72 -9.30 -3.98
N LYS A 362 -8.92 -8.78 -3.67
CA LYS A 362 -9.61 -9.10 -2.42
C LYS A 362 -10.15 -10.53 -2.39
N ASP A 363 -10.59 -11.06 -3.52
CA ASP A 363 -11.06 -12.45 -3.64
C ASP A 363 -9.90 -13.44 -3.56
N ALA A 364 -8.78 -13.13 -4.21
CA ALA A 364 -7.53 -13.88 -4.06
C ALA A 364 -7.04 -13.87 -2.60
N GLN A 365 -7.09 -12.72 -1.90
CA GLN A 365 -6.75 -12.66 -0.48
C GLN A 365 -7.71 -13.48 0.40
N ARG A 366 -9.01 -13.51 0.08
CA ARG A 366 -9.99 -14.39 0.76
C ARG A 366 -9.67 -15.87 0.54
N TYR A 367 -9.31 -16.26 -0.68
CA TYR A 367 -8.85 -17.62 -0.99
C TYR A 367 -7.64 -18.00 -0.14
N LEU A 368 -6.59 -17.17 -0.10
CA LEU A 368 -5.39 -17.43 0.71
C LEU A 368 -5.70 -17.53 2.21
N CYS A 369 -6.57 -16.65 2.73
CA CYS A 369 -7.05 -16.73 4.11
C CYS A 369 -7.82 -18.03 4.39
N ARG A 370 -8.66 -18.50 3.45
CA ARG A 370 -9.43 -19.74 3.58
C ARG A 370 -8.50 -20.95 3.66
N ILE A 371 -7.57 -21.10 2.71
CA ILE A 371 -6.64 -22.24 2.71
C ILE A 371 -5.74 -22.21 3.94
N TRP A 372 -5.30 -21.03 4.40
CA TRP A 372 -4.55 -20.91 5.65
C TRP A 372 -5.37 -21.33 6.88
N SER A 373 -6.68 -21.00 6.91
CA SER A 373 -7.55 -21.47 7.99
C SER A 373 -7.67 -23.00 8.02
N LEU A 374 -7.74 -23.63 6.84
CA LEU A 374 -7.74 -25.10 6.73
C LEU A 374 -6.41 -25.70 7.17
N MET A 375 -5.27 -25.13 6.73
CA MET A 375 -3.94 -25.55 7.15
C MET A 375 -3.77 -25.46 8.67
N ARG A 376 -4.20 -24.36 9.30
CA ARG A 376 -4.14 -24.21 10.77
C ARG A 376 -5.01 -25.23 11.51
N THR A 377 -6.14 -25.62 10.94
CA THR A 377 -6.99 -26.66 11.51
C THR A 377 -6.25 -28.00 11.45
N ALA A 378 -5.71 -28.36 10.29
CA ALA A 378 -4.89 -29.56 10.14
C ALA A 378 -3.64 -29.56 11.04
N PHE A 379 -2.97 -28.42 11.24
CA PHE A 379 -1.86 -28.33 12.19
C PHE A 379 -2.32 -28.65 13.60
N LYS A 380 -3.45 -28.07 14.05
CA LYS A 380 -4.00 -28.35 15.37
C LYS A 380 -4.36 -29.84 15.53
N ASP A 381 -5.00 -30.43 14.52
CA ASP A 381 -5.45 -31.82 14.57
C ASP A 381 -4.29 -32.83 14.58
N ASN A 382 -3.11 -32.42 14.12
CA ASN A 382 -1.87 -33.24 14.11
C ASN A 382 -0.84 -32.76 15.16
N ASP A 383 -1.23 -31.92 16.12
CA ASP A 383 -0.34 -31.35 17.16
C ASP A 383 0.94 -30.66 16.62
N LEU A 384 0.79 -29.97 15.49
CA LEU A 384 1.87 -29.25 14.83
C LEU A 384 1.85 -27.78 15.23
N GLN A 385 3.02 -27.25 15.59
CA GLN A 385 3.15 -25.88 16.06
C GLN A 385 4.03 -25.06 15.12
N VAL A 386 3.50 -23.92 14.68
CA VAL A 386 4.20 -22.96 13.82
C VAL A 386 4.01 -21.54 14.31
N TYR A 387 5.10 -20.77 14.33
CA TYR A 387 5.05 -19.35 14.66
C TYR A 387 5.95 -18.56 13.70
N GLY A 388 5.76 -17.23 13.64
CA GLY A 388 6.56 -16.35 12.81
C GLY A 388 5.77 -15.18 12.22
N MET A 389 6.08 -14.82 10.97
CA MET A 389 5.58 -13.60 10.32
C MET A 389 5.08 -13.91 8.90
N ARG A 390 3.88 -13.41 8.57
CA ARG A 390 3.34 -13.42 7.20
C ARG A 390 3.35 -12.02 6.60
N VAL A 391 3.81 -11.92 5.36
CA VAL A 391 3.77 -10.74 4.50
C VAL A 391 2.88 -11.05 3.29
N VAL A 392 2.05 -10.08 2.89
CA VAL A 392 1.30 -10.12 1.63
C VAL A 392 1.93 -9.13 0.67
N GLU A 393 2.23 -9.58 -0.54
CA GLU A 393 2.75 -8.74 -1.62
C GLU A 393 1.87 -8.94 -2.87
N PRO A 394 1.62 -7.88 -3.66
CA PRO A 394 0.99 -8.02 -4.95
C PRO A 394 1.98 -8.55 -5.99
N HIS A 395 1.52 -9.43 -6.87
CA HIS A 395 2.17 -9.62 -8.17
C HIS A 395 1.98 -8.39 -9.05
N HIS A 396 2.74 -8.30 -10.15
CA HIS A 396 2.68 -7.17 -11.09
C HIS A 396 1.28 -6.91 -11.68
N ASP A 397 0.40 -7.91 -11.65
CA ASP A 397 -0.99 -7.87 -12.10
C ASP A 397 -2.00 -7.56 -10.96
N GLY A 398 -1.49 -7.29 -9.75
CA GLY A 398 -2.28 -6.96 -8.56
C GLY A 398 -2.69 -8.16 -7.71
N THR A 399 -2.48 -9.40 -8.17
CA THR A 399 -2.91 -10.60 -7.43
C THR A 399 -2.02 -10.83 -6.21
N PRO A 400 -2.56 -10.93 -4.98
CA PRO A 400 -1.76 -11.17 -3.79
C PRO A 400 -1.12 -12.56 -3.79
N HIS A 401 0.08 -12.62 -3.23
CA HIS A 401 0.71 -13.85 -2.78
C HIS A 401 1.28 -13.64 -1.38
N TRP A 402 1.50 -14.73 -0.65
CA TRP A 402 2.02 -14.67 0.72
C TRP A 402 3.46 -15.14 0.76
N HIS A 403 4.28 -14.36 1.45
CA HIS A 403 5.57 -14.78 1.94
C HIS A 403 5.48 -14.99 3.45
N MET A 404 5.95 -16.14 3.94
CA MET A 404 5.89 -16.49 5.35
C MET A 404 7.26 -16.93 5.82
N MET A 405 7.74 -16.29 6.88
CA MET A 405 8.85 -16.78 7.66
C MET A 405 8.25 -17.55 8.84
N LEU A 406 8.36 -18.88 8.83
CA LEU A 406 7.80 -19.77 9.84
C LEU A 406 8.89 -20.57 10.53
N PHE A 407 8.72 -20.80 11.83
CA PHE A 407 9.58 -21.61 12.66
C PHE A 407 8.76 -22.74 13.29
N CYS A 408 9.41 -23.89 13.47
CA CYS A 408 8.82 -25.09 14.06
C CYS A 408 9.93 -26.02 14.60
N LYS A 409 9.55 -27.01 15.39
CA LYS A 409 10.47 -28.08 15.82
C LYS A 409 10.98 -28.86 14.60
N ARG A 410 12.26 -29.26 14.63
CA ARG A 410 12.94 -29.90 13.49
C ARG A 410 12.21 -31.14 12.96
N GLN A 411 11.62 -31.94 13.84
CA GLN A 411 10.90 -33.16 13.51
C GLN A 411 9.58 -32.87 12.75
N GLN A 412 8.89 -31.78 13.08
CA GLN A 412 7.59 -31.43 12.51
C GLN A 412 7.68 -30.81 11.10
N ARG A 413 8.85 -30.28 10.74
CA ARG A 413 9.06 -29.52 9.49
C ARG A 413 8.53 -30.21 8.24
N LYS A 414 8.81 -31.52 8.09
CA LYS A 414 8.43 -32.29 6.91
C LYS A 414 6.91 -32.36 6.78
N GLU A 415 6.24 -32.71 7.87
CA GLU A 415 4.79 -32.87 7.93
C GLU A 415 4.06 -31.54 7.71
N ILE A 416 4.51 -30.46 8.35
CA ILE A 416 3.99 -29.11 8.12
C ILE A 416 4.09 -28.73 6.64
N THR A 417 5.26 -28.96 6.03
CA THR A 417 5.49 -28.64 4.61
C THR A 417 4.56 -29.44 3.70
N GLU A 418 4.32 -30.71 4.01
CA GLU A 418 3.45 -31.59 3.24
C GLU A 418 1.98 -31.17 3.34
N ILE A 419 1.49 -30.86 4.55
CA ILE A 419 0.15 -30.34 4.79
C ILE A 419 -0.06 -29.04 4.02
N MET A 420 0.88 -28.10 4.12
CA MET A 420 0.79 -26.83 3.40
C MET A 420 0.75 -27.04 1.89
N ARG A 421 1.61 -27.91 1.35
CA ARG A 421 1.62 -28.23 -0.09
C ARG A 421 0.29 -28.85 -0.53
N ARG A 422 -0.26 -29.78 0.25
CA ARG A 422 -1.54 -30.46 -0.03
C ARG A 422 -2.69 -29.46 -0.14
N TYR A 423 -2.83 -28.55 0.81
CA TYR A 423 -3.87 -27.53 0.76
C TYR A 423 -3.63 -26.46 -0.31
N ALA A 424 -2.37 -26.11 -0.60
CA ALA A 424 -2.03 -25.16 -1.66
C ALA A 424 -2.38 -25.68 -3.06
N LEU A 425 -2.33 -27.00 -3.26
CA LEU A 425 -2.68 -27.69 -4.51
C LEU A 425 -4.11 -28.23 -4.53
N LYS A 426 -4.91 -27.97 -3.49
CA LYS A 426 -6.29 -28.50 -3.39
C LYS A 426 -7.21 -27.94 -4.48
N GLU A 427 -7.00 -26.70 -4.88
CA GLU A 427 -7.77 -26.02 -5.91
C GLU A 427 -6.92 -25.81 -7.17
N ASP A 428 -7.38 -26.38 -8.28
CA ASP A 428 -6.72 -26.36 -9.59
C ASP A 428 -5.24 -26.83 -9.51
N GLY A 429 -4.97 -27.86 -8.71
CA GLY A 429 -3.60 -28.40 -8.50
C GLY A 429 -2.96 -28.99 -9.77
N ASP A 430 -3.80 -29.36 -10.73
CA ASP A 430 -3.45 -30.05 -11.96
C ASP A 430 -3.06 -29.05 -13.08
N GLU A 431 -3.26 -27.75 -12.85
CA GLU A 431 -2.94 -26.74 -13.86
C GLU A 431 -1.43 -26.72 -14.16
N ARG A 432 -1.08 -26.35 -15.40
CA ARG A 432 0.31 -26.39 -15.86
C ARG A 432 1.20 -25.50 -14.99
N GLY A 433 2.11 -26.12 -14.25
CA GLY A 433 3.08 -25.43 -13.39
C GLY A 433 2.61 -25.22 -11.96
N ALA A 434 1.40 -25.65 -11.57
CA ALA A 434 0.91 -25.49 -10.20
C ALA A 434 1.85 -26.16 -9.17
N ALA A 435 2.23 -27.41 -9.42
CA ALA A 435 3.15 -28.15 -8.55
C ALA A 435 4.48 -27.42 -8.28
N ARG A 436 4.93 -26.55 -9.20
CA ARG A 436 6.15 -25.75 -9.05
C ARG A 436 5.91 -24.39 -8.41
N ASN A 437 4.79 -23.73 -8.73
CA ASN A 437 4.60 -22.31 -8.46
C ASN A 437 3.62 -22.01 -7.31
N ARG A 438 2.70 -22.93 -6.97
CA ARG A 438 1.69 -22.66 -5.92
C ARG A 438 2.25 -22.62 -4.52
N PHE A 439 3.24 -23.47 -4.27
CA PHE A 439 3.84 -23.62 -2.96
C PHE A 439 5.34 -23.87 -3.10
N GLN A 440 6.12 -22.95 -2.56
CA GLN A 440 7.55 -23.10 -2.41
C GLN A 440 7.90 -23.06 -0.93
N ALA A 441 8.68 -24.03 -0.46
CA ALA A 441 9.24 -24.05 0.88
C ALA A 441 10.75 -24.15 0.79
N LYS A 442 11.45 -23.12 1.28
CA LYS A 442 12.91 -23.10 1.39
C LYS A 442 13.31 -23.24 2.84
N HIS A 443 14.37 -24.00 3.11
CA HIS A 443 14.98 -23.99 4.43
C HIS A 443 15.63 -22.63 4.67
N LEU A 444 15.52 -22.11 5.88
CA LEU A 444 16.31 -20.96 6.32
C LEU A 444 17.43 -21.48 7.21
N ASN A 445 18.67 -21.19 6.82
CA ASN A 445 19.84 -21.41 7.66
C ASN A 445 19.86 -20.34 8.77
N LYS A 446 20.51 -20.64 9.90
CA LYS A 446 20.65 -19.72 11.03
C LYS A 446 21.26 -18.38 10.58
N GLY A 447 20.64 -17.25 10.95
CA GLY A 447 21.15 -15.90 10.67
C GLY A 447 20.74 -15.30 9.31
N GLY A 448 19.90 -16.00 8.52
CA GLY A 448 19.46 -15.55 7.20
C GLY A 448 17.95 -15.29 7.07
N ALA A 449 17.16 -15.59 8.11
CA ALA A 449 15.71 -15.51 8.04
C ALA A 449 15.21 -14.06 8.02
N ALA A 450 15.77 -13.22 8.91
CA ALA A 450 15.46 -11.79 8.95
C ALA A 450 15.83 -11.06 7.65
N GLY A 451 16.99 -11.39 7.07
CA GLY A 451 17.43 -10.79 5.80
C GLY A 451 16.47 -11.08 4.64
N TYR A 452 15.93 -12.30 4.57
CA TYR A 452 14.98 -12.68 3.52
C TYR A 452 13.69 -11.87 3.57
N ILE A 453 13.13 -11.66 4.77
CA ILE A 453 11.88 -10.94 4.95
C ILE A 453 12.08 -9.41 4.97
N ALA A 454 13.26 -8.92 5.33
CA ALA A 454 13.62 -7.50 5.36
C ALA A 454 13.46 -6.82 3.99
N LYS A 455 13.85 -7.51 2.91
CA LYS A 455 13.61 -7.05 1.53
C LYS A 455 12.14 -6.72 1.30
N TYR A 456 11.24 -7.57 1.77
CA TYR A 456 9.81 -7.38 1.61
C TYR A 456 9.29 -6.26 2.51
N ILE A 457 9.85 -6.06 3.69
CA ILE A 457 9.51 -4.90 4.53
C ILE A 457 9.84 -3.60 3.82
N ALA A 458 11.07 -3.45 3.33
CA ALA A 458 11.51 -2.26 2.63
C ALA A 458 10.64 -1.97 1.39
N LYS A 459 10.35 -3.01 0.58
CA LYS A 459 9.46 -2.91 -0.59
C LYS A 459 8.03 -2.48 -0.26
N ASN A 460 7.49 -2.86 0.90
CA ASN A 460 6.07 -2.73 1.22
C ASN A 460 5.72 -1.50 2.08
N ILE A 461 6.70 -0.81 2.68
CA ILE A 461 6.46 0.27 3.65
C ILE A 461 6.85 1.65 3.11
N ASP A 462 8.14 1.89 2.88
CA ASP A 462 8.67 3.23 2.60
C ASP A 462 9.73 3.27 1.50
N GLY A 463 10.16 2.11 0.97
CA GLY A 463 11.26 2.04 0.01
C GLY A 463 12.62 2.44 0.61
N TYR A 464 12.75 2.45 1.94
CA TYR A 464 13.95 2.90 2.63
C TYR A 464 15.20 2.10 2.25
N ALA A 465 16.32 2.80 2.05
CA ALA A 465 17.61 2.27 1.62
C ALA A 465 17.61 1.56 0.25
N LEU A 466 16.63 1.85 -0.61
CA LEU A 466 16.52 1.31 -1.97
C LEU A 466 16.75 2.38 -3.07
N ASP A 467 17.40 3.50 -2.73
CA ASP A 467 17.72 4.56 -3.69
C ASP A 467 18.70 4.04 -4.75
N GLY A 468 18.29 4.09 -6.02
CA GLY A 468 19.06 3.56 -7.15
C GLY A 468 18.88 2.07 -7.43
N GLU A 469 18.15 1.32 -6.59
CA GLU A 469 17.85 -0.09 -6.84
C GLU A 469 16.60 -0.30 -7.71
N LEU A 470 16.69 -1.29 -8.61
CA LEU A 470 15.60 -1.68 -9.49
C LEU A 470 14.90 -2.95 -8.98
N ASP A 471 13.58 -2.97 -9.09
CA ASP A 471 12.80 -4.16 -8.81
C ASP A 471 13.09 -5.25 -9.85
N LYS A 472 13.51 -6.45 -9.41
CA LYS A 472 13.88 -7.55 -10.33
C LYS A 472 12.71 -8.04 -11.19
N ASP A 473 11.48 -7.85 -10.73
CA ASP A 473 10.29 -8.37 -11.41
C ASP A 473 9.76 -7.37 -12.45
N THR A 474 9.81 -6.08 -12.16
CA THR A 474 9.27 -5.01 -13.01
C THR A 474 10.32 -4.15 -13.72
N GLY A 475 11.55 -4.09 -13.22
CA GLY A 475 12.62 -3.23 -13.71
C GLY A 475 12.47 -1.75 -13.34
N LYS A 476 11.50 -1.39 -12.50
CA LYS A 476 11.22 -0.01 -12.07
C LYS A 476 11.98 0.34 -10.77
N PRO A 477 12.24 1.63 -10.48
CA PRO A 477 12.84 2.05 -9.21
C PRO A 477 12.02 1.56 -8.01
N LEU A 478 12.69 1.01 -7.00
CA LEU A 478 12.00 0.39 -5.85
C LEU A 478 11.13 1.38 -5.06
N LYS A 479 11.49 2.67 -5.03
CA LYS A 479 10.67 3.72 -4.40
C LYS A 479 9.29 3.87 -5.04
N ASP A 480 9.23 3.87 -6.37
CA ASP A 480 7.95 3.94 -7.11
C ASP A 480 7.12 2.68 -6.89
N THR A 481 7.78 1.52 -6.74
CA THR A 481 7.10 0.27 -6.41
C THR A 481 6.48 0.30 -5.01
N ALA A 482 7.15 0.89 -4.02
CA ALA A 482 6.61 0.99 -2.66
C ALA A 482 5.32 1.85 -2.60
N ALA A 483 5.27 2.94 -3.36
CA ALA A 483 4.05 3.75 -3.50
C ALA A 483 2.90 2.96 -4.13
N ALA A 484 3.17 2.22 -5.21
CA ALA A 484 2.18 1.39 -5.89
C ALA A 484 1.66 0.24 -5.01
N VAL A 485 2.55 -0.47 -4.32
CA VAL A 485 2.22 -1.53 -3.37
C VAL A 485 1.38 -1.00 -2.21
N THR A 486 1.71 0.19 -1.69
CA THR A 486 0.90 0.76 -0.61
C THR A 486 -0.46 1.24 -1.09
N ALA A 487 -0.53 1.79 -2.31
CA ALA A 487 -1.79 2.15 -2.93
C ALA A 487 -2.69 0.92 -3.13
N TRP A 488 -2.11 -0.17 -3.65
CA TRP A 488 -2.78 -1.47 -3.76
C TRP A 488 -3.34 -1.94 -2.40
N ALA A 489 -2.51 -1.97 -1.35
CA ALA A 489 -2.92 -2.43 -0.03
C ALA A 489 -4.05 -1.56 0.56
N SER A 490 -3.99 -0.23 0.35
CA SER A 490 -5.02 0.71 0.78
C SER A 490 -6.35 0.53 0.03
N THR A 491 -6.30 0.45 -1.31
CA THR A 491 -7.48 0.30 -2.18
C THR A 491 -8.23 -0.99 -1.88
N TRP A 492 -7.49 -2.11 -1.75
CA TRP A 492 -8.09 -3.41 -1.50
C TRP A 492 -8.34 -3.72 -0.01
N ARG A 493 -7.84 -2.86 0.89
CA ARG A 493 -7.86 -3.02 2.36
C ARG A 493 -7.23 -4.34 2.79
N ILE A 494 -6.03 -4.62 2.30
CA ILE A 494 -5.29 -5.85 2.58
C ILE A 494 -4.18 -5.57 3.60
N PRO A 495 -4.26 -6.11 4.83
CA PRO A 495 -3.16 -6.01 5.79
C PRO A 495 -1.95 -6.81 5.32
N GLN A 496 -0.81 -6.13 5.15
CA GLN A 496 0.42 -6.73 4.63
C GLN A 496 1.10 -7.62 5.67
N PHE A 497 1.37 -7.12 6.88
CA PHE A 497 2.13 -7.85 7.91
C PHE A 497 1.21 -8.45 8.98
N LYS A 498 1.43 -9.71 9.35
CA LYS A 498 0.68 -10.37 10.44
C LYS A 498 1.52 -11.41 11.19
N PRO A 499 1.75 -11.24 12.52
CA PRO A 499 2.38 -12.26 13.36
C PRO A 499 1.52 -13.52 13.44
N ILE A 500 2.17 -14.66 13.57
CA ILE A 500 1.57 -16.00 13.71
C ILE A 500 2.17 -16.63 14.95
N GLY A 501 1.33 -17.14 15.87
CA GLY A 501 1.82 -17.90 17.03
C GLY A 501 2.69 -17.10 18.01
N LEU A 502 2.63 -15.77 18.00
CA LEU A 502 3.46 -14.91 18.86
C LEU A 502 2.60 -14.10 19.85
N PRO A 503 3.17 -13.70 21.00
CA PRO A 503 2.50 -12.78 21.93
C PRO A 503 2.09 -11.46 21.28
N THR A 504 1.09 -10.80 21.86
CA THR A 504 0.45 -9.66 21.21
C THR A 504 1.34 -8.41 21.20
N MET A 505 1.53 -7.82 20.03
CA MET A 505 2.19 -6.50 19.91
C MET A 505 1.47 -5.39 20.68
N GLY A 506 0.18 -5.57 20.99
CA GLY A 506 -0.58 -4.66 21.84
C GLY A 506 0.01 -4.60 23.25
N ALA A 507 0.18 -5.75 23.91
CA ALA A 507 0.78 -5.79 25.24
C ALA A 507 2.23 -5.28 25.24
N TYR A 508 3.02 -5.66 24.22
CA TYR A 508 4.38 -5.14 24.02
C TYR A 508 4.43 -3.61 23.97
N ARG A 509 3.53 -2.98 23.20
CA ARG A 509 3.47 -1.52 23.07
C ARG A 509 2.94 -0.82 24.31
N GLU A 510 2.01 -1.43 25.06
CA GLU A 510 1.52 -0.85 26.32
C GLU A 510 2.57 -0.92 27.43
N LEU A 511 3.33 -2.02 27.55
CA LEU A 511 4.43 -2.14 28.52
C LEU A 511 5.50 -1.06 28.31
N ARG A 512 5.79 -0.70 27.05
CA ARG A 512 6.76 0.35 26.69
C ARG A 512 6.32 1.78 27.01
N LYS A 513 5.08 1.98 27.47
CA LYS A 513 4.61 3.29 27.95
C LYS A 513 4.88 3.50 29.42
N LEU A 514 5.19 2.44 30.15
CA LEU A 514 5.53 2.53 31.56
C LEU A 514 6.86 3.29 31.73
N PRO A 515 7.05 3.98 32.87
CA PRO A 515 8.30 4.67 33.15
C PRO A 515 9.50 3.73 33.03
N ARG A 516 10.55 4.20 32.34
CA ARG A 516 11.77 3.43 32.16
C ARG A 516 12.48 3.23 33.48
N GLY A 517 12.97 2.01 33.72
CA GLY A 517 13.73 1.67 34.92
C GLY A 517 12.92 1.59 36.22
N VAL A 518 11.59 1.75 36.17
CA VAL A 518 10.71 1.53 37.32
C VAL A 518 10.18 0.11 37.27
N SER A 519 10.51 -0.69 38.28
CA SER A 519 9.99 -2.05 38.42
C SER A 519 8.51 -2.03 38.80
N ILE A 520 7.74 -2.94 38.22
CA ILE A 520 6.33 -3.20 38.59
C ILE A 520 6.15 -4.54 39.30
N ALA A 521 7.25 -5.17 39.75
CA ALA A 521 7.23 -6.46 40.43
C ALA A 521 6.42 -6.41 41.74
N ASP A 522 6.53 -5.33 42.51
CA ASP A 522 5.80 -5.15 43.78
C ASP A 522 4.28 -5.04 43.57
N GLU A 523 3.86 -4.47 42.43
CA GLU A 523 2.44 -4.35 42.07
C GLU A 523 1.89 -5.65 41.47
N PHE A 524 2.70 -6.36 40.69
CA PHE A 524 2.30 -7.62 40.05
C PHE A 524 3.15 -8.78 40.58
N ASP A 525 4.19 -9.14 39.83
CA ASP A 525 5.20 -10.14 40.19
C ASP A 525 6.42 -10.02 39.24
N GLU A 526 7.45 -10.81 39.52
CA GLU A 526 8.67 -10.92 38.73
C GLU A 526 8.43 -11.35 37.27
N ARG A 527 7.35 -12.09 36.98
CA ARG A 527 7.05 -12.56 35.61
C ARG A 527 6.58 -11.40 34.75
N VAL A 528 5.71 -10.56 35.31
CA VAL A 528 5.22 -9.34 34.67
C VAL A 528 6.36 -8.33 34.50
N GLU A 529 7.22 -8.18 35.50
CA GLU A 529 8.40 -7.32 35.40
C GLU A 529 9.37 -7.80 34.33
N ALA A 530 9.64 -9.10 34.22
CA ALA A 530 10.46 -9.66 33.15
C ALA A 530 9.92 -9.30 31.76
N ALA A 531 8.59 -9.37 31.57
CA ALA A 531 7.96 -8.97 30.32
C ALA A 531 8.07 -7.46 30.06
N ARG A 532 7.93 -6.63 31.09
CA ARG A 532 8.11 -5.17 31.00
C ARG A 532 9.55 -4.81 30.64
N ALA A 533 10.52 -5.36 31.36
CA ALA A 533 11.95 -5.10 31.17
C ALA A 533 12.40 -5.49 29.76
N ALA A 534 11.98 -6.66 29.27
CA ALA A 534 12.25 -7.09 27.90
C ALA A 534 11.63 -6.14 26.86
N ALA A 535 10.40 -5.68 27.10
CA ALA A 535 9.72 -4.75 26.20
C ALA A 535 10.39 -3.36 26.15
N ASP A 536 10.82 -2.83 27.31
CA ASP A 536 11.51 -1.55 27.42
C ASP A 536 12.91 -1.60 26.76
N GLY A 537 13.66 -2.68 26.98
CA GLY A 537 14.96 -2.92 26.34
C GLY A 537 14.89 -3.18 24.84
N GLY A 538 13.71 -3.53 24.31
CA GLY A 538 13.53 -3.90 22.92
C GLY A 538 13.89 -5.35 22.60
N ASP A 539 14.13 -6.18 23.61
CA ASP A 539 14.51 -7.59 23.45
C ASP A 539 13.27 -8.46 23.23
N PHE A 540 12.83 -8.49 21.97
CA PHE A 540 11.58 -9.14 21.60
C PHE A 540 11.60 -10.67 21.81
N ASP A 541 12.76 -11.31 21.72
CA ASP A 541 12.99 -12.72 22.09
C ASP A 541 12.72 -12.97 23.58
N LEU A 542 13.30 -12.16 24.47
CA LEU A 542 13.04 -12.26 25.91
C LEU A 542 11.58 -11.95 26.23
N TYR A 543 10.96 -11.03 25.51
CA TYR A 543 9.53 -10.75 25.64
C TYR A 543 8.67 -11.96 25.24
N ILE A 544 9.04 -12.70 24.18
CA ILE A 544 8.35 -13.94 23.82
C ILE A 544 8.44 -14.95 24.97
N THR A 545 9.64 -15.17 25.50
CA THR A 545 9.88 -16.08 26.63
C THR A 545 9.10 -15.66 27.88
N ALA A 546 9.14 -14.38 28.26
CA ALA A 546 8.46 -13.85 29.43
C ALA A 546 6.92 -13.91 29.33
N GLN A 547 6.38 -13.97 28.12
CA GLN A 547 4.95 -14.20 27.86
C GLN A 547 4.54 -15.68 27.84
N GLY A 548 5.46 -16.58 28.20
CA GLY A 548 5.25 -18.03 28.23
C GLY A 548 5.75 -18.76 26.98
N GLY A 549 6.28 -18.05 25.98
CA GLY A 549 6.80 -18.61 24.73
C GLY A 549 5.88 -18.45 23.50
N ALA A 550 6.28 -19.07 22.39
CA ALA A 550 5.48 -19.11 21.17
C ALA A 550 4.29 -20.08 21.29
N ASN A 551 3.24 -19.82 20.52
CA ASN A 551 1.98 -20.59 20.44
C ASN A 551 1.16 -20.69 21.74
N VAL A 552 1.50 -19.91 22.76
CA VAL A 552 0.74 -19.86 24.02
C VAL A 552 -0.65 -19.25 23.79
N PRO A 553 -1.73 -19.92 24.26
CA PRO A 553 -3.09 -19.39 24.23
C PRO A 553 -3.16 -18.02 24.94
N ARG A 554 -4.08 -17.16 24.52
CA ARG A 554 -4.18 -15.80 25.07
C ARG A 554 -4.34 -15.77 26.58
N ASP A 555 -5.08 -16.71 27.15
CA ASP A 555 -5.35 -16.76 28.59
C ASP A 555 -4.15 -17.32 29.39
N GLY A 556 -3.18 -17.92 28.71
CA GLY A 556 -1.90 -18.35 29.29
C GLY A 556 -0.77 -17.34 29.12
N GLN A 557 -1.00 -16.19 28.48
CA GLN A 557 0.00 -15.12 28.36
C GLN A 557 0.11 -14.34 29.68
N THR A 558 1.34 -14.06 30.11
CA THR A 558 1.66 -13.37 31.37
C THR A 558 1.02 -11.97 31.46
N VAL A 559 1.05 -11.19 30.37
CA VAL A 559 0.53 -9.81 30.34
C VAL A 559 -0.40 -9.61 29.17
N ARG A 560 -1.56 -9.02 29.44
CA ARG A 560 -2.55 -8.63 28.43
C ARG A 560 -2.94 -7.17 28.54
N VAL A 561 -3.45 -6.66 27.43
CA VAL A 561 -4.01 -5.32 27.36
C VAL A 561 -5.36 -5.27 28.07
N ALA A 562 -5.48 -4.42 29.08
CA ALA A 562 -6.72 -4.11 29.76
C ALA A 562 -7.54 -3.11 28.95
N ARG A 563 -8.84 -3.41 28.79
CA ARG A 563 -9.82 -2.53 28.15
C ARG A 563 -10.97 -2.25 29.09
N SER A 564 -11.50 -1.04 29.06
CA SER A 564 -12.75 -0.68 29.72
C SER A 564 -13.73 -0.10 28.70
N VAL A 565 -15.01 -0.22 29.00
CA VAL A 565 -16.06 0.52 28.31
C VAL A 565 -15.97 1.98 28.76
N SER A 566 -15.96 2.91 27.81
CA SER A 566 -16.04 4.34 28.07
C SER A 566 -17.46 4.71 28.50
N ASP A 567 -17.62 5.75 29.32
CA ASP A 567 -18.95 6.32 29.64
C ASP A 567 -19.59 7.03 28.42
N GLU A 568 -18.80 7.27 27.38
CA GLU A 568 -19.22 7.83 26.09
C GLU A 568 -19.62 6.70 25.13
N VAL A 569 -20.76 6.87 24.46
CA VAL A 569 -21.17 6.05 23.32
C VAL A 569 -20.75 6.70 22.00
N ASN A 570 -20.66 5.92 20.93
CA ASN A 570 -20.44 6.49 19.59
C ASN A 570 -21.72 7.11 19.00
N ASP A 571 -21.63 7.67 17.79
CA ASP A 571 -22.74 8.30 17.07
C ASP A 571 -23.94 7.36 16.77
N TYR A 572 -23.80 6.06 17.08
CA TYR A 572 -24.81 5.03 16.89
C TYR A 572 -25.20 4.34 18.20
N GLU A 573 -24.94 4.98 19.35
CA GLU A 573 -25.28 4.51 20.70
C GLU A 573 -24.61 3.19 21.12
N GLU A 574 -23.44 2.88 20.57
CA GLU A 574 -22.67 1.72 20.99
C GLU A 574 -21.57 2.08 21.98
N ASP A 575 -21.37 1.19 22.94
CA ASP A 575 -20.28 1.22 23.90
C ASP A 575 -18.91 1.28 23.20
N ILE A 576 -18.08 2.25 23.60
CA ILE A 576 -16.71 2.40 23.08
C ILE A 576 -15.73 1.69 24.01
N GLU A 577 -15.16 0.57 23.55
CA GLU A 577 -14.04 -0.07 24.26
C GLU A 577 -12.72 0.71 24.07
N ARG A 578 -12.15 1.21 25.17
CA ARG A 578 -10.85 1.90 25.19
C ARG A 578 -9.81 1.07 25.91
N VAL A 579 -8.56 1.18 25.45
CA VAL A 579 -7.42 0.56 26.16
C VAL A 579 -7.04 1.43 27.35
N VAL A 580 -7.12 0.89 28.56
CA VAL A 580 -6.78 1.60 29.80
C VAL A 580 -5.37 1.26 30.30
N GLY A 581 -4.89 0.06 30.03
CA GLY A 581 -3.53 -0.34 30.39
C GLY A 581 -3.27 -1.82 30.26
N ILE A 582 -2.70 -2.42 31.31
CA ILE A 582 -2.31 -3.83 31.31
C ILE A 582 -2.89 -4.56 32.52
N TYR A 583 -3.08 -5.87 32.38
CA TYR A 583 -3.39 -6.77 33.49
C TYR A 583 -2.67 -8.10 33.29
N ALA A 584 -2.53 -8.85 34.39
CA ALA A 584 -1.94 -10.18 34.42
C ALA A 584 -3.05 -11.23 34.63
N PRO A 585 -3.35 -12.11 33.65
CA PRO A 585 -4.45 -13.07 33.76
C PRO A 585 -4.36 -13.97 35.00
N HIS A 586 -3.14 -14.37 35.39
CA HIS A 586 -2.91 -15.24 36.55
C HIS A 586 -3.10 -14.55 37.91
N LEU A 587 -3.10 -13.21 37.95
CA LEU A 587 -3.39 -12.42 39.16
C LEU A 587 -4.85 -11.92 39.19
N GLY A 588 -5.62 -12.20 38.15
CA GLY A 588 -7.03 -11.84 38.02
C GLY A 588 -7.24 -10.59 37.16
N ALA A 589 -8.34 -10.61 36.38
CA ALA A 589 -8.65 -9.56 35.40
C ALA A 589 -8.99 -8.18 36.01
N ARG A 590 -9.22 -8.10 37.33
CA ARG A 590 -9.51 -6.85 38.04
C ARG A 590 -8.25 -6.08 38.42
N HIS A 591 -7.09 -6.75 38.47
CA HIS A 591 -5.82 -6.14 38.84
C HIS A 591 -5.21 -5.47 37.60
N VAL A 592 -5.53 -4.19 37.42
CA VAL A 592 -5.20 -3.41 36.21
C VAL A 592 -4.25 -2.27 36.56
N HIS A 593 -3.12 -2.20 35.87
CA HIS A 593 -2.25 -1.03 35.90
C HIS A 593 -2.62 -0.08 34.78
N ILE A 594 -2.96 1.16 35.15
CA ILE A 594 -3.42 2.20 34.23
C ILE A 594 -2.21 2.84 33.55
N THR A 595 -2.15 2.76 32.22
CA THR A 595 -1.08 3.38 31.41
C THR A 595 -1.54 4.64 30.68
N ARG A 596 -2.85 4.90 30.67
CA ARG A 596 -3.47 6.08 30.05
C ARG A 596 -4.33 6.80 31.07
N SER A 597 -3.70 7.67 31.86
CA SER A 597 -4.38 8.46 32.89
C SER A 597 -4.97 9.78 32.37
N SER A 598 -4.54 10.25 31.18
CA SER A 598 -4.95 11.55 30.64
C SER A 598 -5.92 11.40 29.46
N GLU A 599 -6.94 12.26 29.45
CA GLU A 599 -7.86 12.40 28.32
C GLU A 599 -7.44 13.54 27.40
N TRP A 600 -7.36 13.24 26.11
CA TRP A 600 -6.97 14.20 25.07
C TRP A 600 -8.08 14.30 24.03
N ARG A 601 -8.35 15.52 23.55
CA ARG A 601 -9.24 15.79 22.43
C ARG A 601 -8.49 16.47 21.29
N ILE A 602 -8.87 16.19 20.06
CA ILE A 602 -8.32 16.88 18.88
C ILE A 602 -9.04 18.22 18.73
N VAL A 603 -8.28 19.31 18.68
CA VAL A 603 -8.78 20.68 18.46
C VAL A 603 -8.10 21.30 17.23
N PRO A 604 -8.74 22.23 16.51
CA PRO A 604 -8.06 23.01 15.49
C PRO A 604 -6.95 23.86 16.11
N LYS A 605 -5.84 24.01 15.38
CA LYS A 605 -4.80 24.97 15.75
C LYS A 605 -5.38 26.37 15.73
N VAL A 606 -5.13 27.12 16.80
CA VAL A 606 -5.39 28.55 16.81
C VAL A 606 -4.28 29.19 15.98
N LEU A 607 -4.63 29.69 14.79
CA LEU A 607 -3.74 30.58 14.08
C LEU A 607 -3.51 31.78 15.00
N ALA A 608 -2.25 32.02 15.39
CA ALA A 608 -1.84 33.30 15.97
C ALA A 608 -1.98 34.36 14.87
N VAL A 609 -3.21 34.75 14.59
CA VAL A 609 -3.49 36.00 13.90
C VAL A 609 -3.15 37.05 14.95
N GLU A 610 -1.96 37.67 14.86
CA GLU A 610 -1.83 39.01 15.40
C GLU A 610 -3.04 39.78 14.86
N PRO A 611 -3.90 40.36 15.71
CA PRO A 611 -5.03 41.10 15.22
C PRO A 611 -4.47 42.29 14.45
N LEU A 612 -4.30 42.13 13.14
CA LEU A 612 -4.20 43.24 12.22
C LEU A 612 -5.52 43.98 12.40
N THR A 613 -5.46 45.06 13.17
CA THR A 613 -6.52 46.05 13.35
C THR A 613 -6.76 46.75 12.01
N LEU A 614 -7.28 46.02 11.03
CA LEU A 614 -7.97 46.61 9.90
C LEU A 614 -9.35 46.99 10.41
N LYS A 615 -9.44 48.24 10.89
CA LYS A 615 -10.73 48.91 11.10
C LYS A 615 -11.55 48.75 9.82
N SER A 616 -12.59 47.93 9.91
CA SER A 616 -13.61 47.79 8.88
C SER A 616 -14.23 49.15 8.62
N GLY A 617 -13.89 49.77 7.49
CA GLY A 617 -14.60 50.93 6.96
C GLY A 617 -15.99 50.53 6.49
N ILE A 618 -16.98 51.34 6.83
CA ILE A 618 -18.40 51.17 6.50
C ILE A 618 -18.59 51.34 4.99
N ALA A 619 -18.56 50.25 4.23
CA ALA A 619 -19.25 50.07 2.94
C ALA A 619 -18.84 48.72 2.31
N ALA A 620 -19.56 47.65 2.65
CA ALA A 620 -19.53 46.43 1.86
C ALA A 620 -20.78 46.41 0.96
N PRO A 621 -20.67 46.58 -0.38
CA PRO A 621 -21.77 46.24 -1.26
C PRO A 621 -21.73 44.73 -1.55
N ARG A 622 -22.82 44.05 -1.22
CA ARG A 622 -23.16 42.72 -1.72
C ARG A 622 -23.59 42.87 -3.18
N SER A 623 -22.99 42.13 -4.11
CA SER A 623 -23.56 41.87 -5.43
C SER A 623 -22.89 40.65 -6.08
N PRO A 624 -23.66 39.75 -6.73
CA PRO A 624 -23.14 38.61 -7.49
C PRO A 624 -23.08 38.92 -9.01
N VAL A 625 -22.06 38.33 -9.68
CA VAL A 625 -21.90 38.10 -11.14
C VAL A 625 -21.02 39.10 -11.95
N ASN A 626 -19.98 38.52 -12.58
CA ASN A 626 -19.16 38.84 -13.79
C ASN A 626 -18.97 40.29 -14.29
N ASN A 627 -17.73 40.69 -14.59
CA ASN A 627 -17.13 40.71 -15.95
C ASN A 627 -15.82 41.54 -15.99
N CYS A 628 -15.00 41.25 -16.99
CA CYS A 628 -13.66 41.70 -17.34
C CYS A 628 -13.44 43.23 -17.49
N GLY A 629 -12.17 43.67 -17.46
CA GLY A 629 -11.77 44.97 -18.01
C GLY A 629 -10.26 45.23 -17.98
N LYS A 630 -9.62 45.26 -19.16
CA LYS A 630 -8.26 45.76 -19.37
C LYS A 630 -8.16 47.23 -18.93
N LEU A 631 -7.05 47.62 -18.29
CA LEU A 631 -6.63 49.02 -18.18
C LEU A 631 -5.37 49.24 -19.02
N THR A 632 -5.53 50.08 -20.04
CA THR A 632 -4.48 50.70 -20.83
C THR A 632 -4.01 51.99 -20.15
N GLY A 633 -2.70 52.21 -20.11
CA GLY A 633 -2.06 53.53 -20.14
C GLY A 633 -1.88 54.25 -18.79
N GLY A 634 -0.62 54.37 -18.35
CA GLY A 634 -0.18 55.27 -17.28
C GLY A 634 0.96 54.66 -16.47
N ASP A 635 2.15 55.20 -16.63
CA ASP A 635 3.44 54.71 -16.11
C ASP A 635 3.42 54.22 -14.65
N ILE A 636 3.72 52.94 -14.43
CA ILE A 636 3.92 52.32 -13.11
C ILE A 636 5.38 51.84 -13.01
N PRO A 637 6.11 52.14 -11.91
CA PRO A 637 7.44 51.61 -11.69
C PRO A 637 7.41 50.07 -11.66
N GLY A 638 8.30 49.43 -12.41
CA GLY A 638 8.29 47.99 -12.68
C GLY A 638 8.07 47.12 -11.43
N MET A 639 6.86 46.55 -11.33
CA MET A 639 6.52 45.57 -10.31
C MET A 639 7.18 44.24 -10.69
N THR A 640 8.26 43.88 -10.00
CA THR A 640 8.84 42.54 -10.11
C THR A 640 7.90 41.54 -9.45
N ASN A 641 7.24 40.70 -10.25
CA ASN A 641 6.43 39.59 -9.74
C ASN A 641 7.25 38.71 -8.79
N THR A 642 6.67 38.29 -7.67
CA THR A 642 7.36 37.41 -6.74
C THR A 642 7.55 36.03 -7.38
N PRO A 643 8.63 35.29 -7.05
CA PRO A 643 8.83 33.92 -7.52
C PRO A 643 7.64 32.98 -7.22
N SER A 644 6.84 33.30 -6.18
CA SER A 644 5.64 32.54 -5.82
C SER A 644 4.48 32.76 -6.78
N GLU A 645 4.27 33.99 -7.26
CA GLU A 645 3.22 34.33 -8.22
C GLU A 645 3.54 33.78 -9.61
N HIS A 646 4.82 33.82 -10.00
CA HIS A 646 5.28 33.20 -11.24
C HIS A 646 5.13 31.67 -11.22
N THR A 647 5.30 31.05 -10.05
CA THR A 647 5.12 29.60 -9.88
C THR A 647 3.65 29.20 -9.87
N ALA A 648 2.78 30.01 -9.25
CA ALA A 648 1.34 29.79 -9.28
C ALA A 648 0.77 29.92 -10.70
N ALA A 649 1.24 30.89 -11.48
CA ALA A 649 0.86 31.04 -12.89
C ALA A 649 1.30 29.83 -13.74
N VAL A 650 2.52 29.33 -13.54
CA VAL A 650 3.02 28.14 -14.25
C VAL A 650 2.28 26.86 -13.84
N LEU A 651 1.92 26.70 -12.55
CA LEU A 651 1.12 25.57 -12.07
C LEU A 651 -0.30 25.58 -12.64
N ASN A 652 -0.94 26.75 -12.74
CA ASN A 652 -2.25 26.88 -13.37
C ASN A 652 -2.22 26.49 -14.86
N LEU A 653 -1.17 26.86 -15.60
CA LEU A 653 -1.00 26.46 -17.00
C LEU A 653 -0.77 24.95 -17.17
N VAL A 654 -0.17 24.30 -16.17
CA VAL A 654 0.02 22.84 -16.13
C VAL A 654 -1.30 22.13 -15.78
N ASP A 655 -2.08 22.66 -14.84
CA ASP A 655 -3.37 22.11 -14.44
C ASP A 655 -4.44 22.28 -15.55
N ASP A 656 -4.36 23.36 -16.33
CA ASP A 656 -5.19 23.60 -17.51
C ASP A 656 -4.72 22.79 -18.75
N GLY A 657 -3.61 22.04 -18.62
CA GLY A 657 -3.09 21.14 -19.66
C GLY A 657 -2.43 21.86 -20.84
N VAL A 658 -2.08 23.13 -20.68
CA VAL A 658 -1.44 23.97 -21.70
C VAL A 658 0.06 23.66 -21.83
N ILE A 659 0.71 23.24 -20.73
CA ILE A 659 2.13 22.88 -20.68
C ILE A 659 2.30 21.57 -19.90
N ALA A 660 3.23 20.71 -20.32
CA ALA A 660 3.46 19.40 -19.70
C ALA A 660 4.40 19.49 -18.48
N TRP A 661 4.24 18.59 -17.52
CA TRP A 661 5.04 18.53 -16.28
C TRP A 661 6.55 18.31 -16.50
N ASP A 662 6.92 17.74 -17.64
CA ASP A 662 8.30 17.45 -18.03
C ASP A 662 8.95 18.60 -18.83
N ASP A 663 8.24 19.71 -19.03
CA ASP A 663 8.77 20.89 -19.68
C ASP A 663 9.96 21.48 -18.87
N PRO A 664 11.14 21.68 -19.49
CA PRO A 664 12.34 22.19 -18.82
C PRO A 664 12.14 23.53 -18.10
N GLU A 665 11.25 24.40 -18.61
CA GLU A 665 10.96 25.70 -18.01
C GLU A 665 10.11 25.55 -16.74
N VAL A 666 9.12 24.65 -16.75
CA VAL A 666 8.28 24.31 -15.58
C VAL A 666 9.16 23.78 -14.43
N VAL A 667 10.09 22.88 -14.75
CA VAL A 667 11.03 22.31 -13.77
C VAL A 667 11.97 23.38 -13.21
N THR A 668 12.39 24.35 -14.03
CA THR A 668 13.29 25.42 -13.62
C THR A 668 12.60 26.43 -12.69
N VAL A 669 11.36 26.81 -13.02
CA VAL A 669 10.54 27.73 -12.19
C VAL A 669 10.23 27.09 -10.83
N LEU A 670 9.79 25.84 -10.79
CA LEU A 670 9.51 25.10 -9.55
C LEU A 670 10.77 24.96 -8.67
N ARG A 671 11.93 24.70 -9.28
CA ARG A 671 13.21 24.60 -8.56
C ARG A 671 13.67 25.95 -8.01
N GLY A 672 13.37 27.06 -8.69
CA GLY A 672 13.59 28.42 -8.19
C GLY A 672 12.73 28.75 -6.98
N ALA A 673 11.44 28.39 -7.01
CA ALA A 673 10.52 28.60 -5.90
C ALA A 673 10.88 27.80 -4.65
N LEU A 674 11.31 26.55 -4.83
CA LEU A 674 11.79 25.69 -3.74
C LEU A 674 13.03 26.25 -3.02
N LYS A 675 13.86 27.04 -3.71
CA LYS A 675 15.01 27.73 -3.10
C LYS A 675 14.62 28.97 -2.30
N HIS A 676 13.50 29.62 -2.64
CA HIS A 676 13.03 30.83 -1.95
C HIS A 676 12.30 30.55 -0.63
N GLY A 677 11.65 29.37 -0.49
CA GLY A 677 10.93 28.97 0.73
C GLY A 677 11.74 28.14 1.73
N ALA A 678 12.96 27.72 1.37
CA ALA A 678 13.86 27.08 2.33
C ALA A 678 14.43 28.13 3.27
N GLN A 679 14.33 27.92 4.59
CA GLN A 679 15.16 28.64 5.56
C GLN A 679 16.59 28.61 5.04
N GLN A 680 17.19 29.78 4.79
CA GLN A 680 18.63 29.88 4.65
C GLN A 680 19.21 29.19 5.88
N GLN A 681 19.83 28.02 5.66
CA GLN A 681 20.67 27.42 6.67
C GLN A 681 21.68 28.51 7.02
N ASN A 682 21.51 29.05 8.22
CA ASN A 682 22.41 30.03 8.79
C ASN A 682 23.75 29.31 8.89
N ARG A 683 24.57 29.41 7.83
CA ARG A 683 25.98 29.04 7.83
C ARG A 683 26.71 30.09 8.65
N ARG A 684 26.30 30.27 9.91
CA ARG A 684 27.27 30.65 10.92
C ARG A 684 28.22 29.48 10.99
N GLN A 685 29.47 29.74 10.60
CA GLN A 685 30.59 28.88 10.98
C GLN A 685 30.36 28.49 12.45
N ARG A 686 30.08 27.20 12.66
CA ARG A 686 29.98 26.64 14.00
C ARG A 686 31.31 26.94 14.68
N SER A 687 31.23 27.51 15.87
CA SER A 687 32.38 27.72 16.75
C SER A 687 33.17 26.42 16.85
N GLY A 688 34.51 26.53 16.82
CA GLY A 688 35.45 25.41 16.94
C GLY A 688 35.48 24.77 18.33
N GLU A 689 34.35 24.73 19.04
CA GLU A 689 34.25 24.08 20.35
C GLU A 689 33.85 22.60 20.22
N LEU A 690 34.52 21.78 21.01
CA LEU A 690 34.43 20.32 21.02
C LEU A 690 33.10 19.84 21.62
N LEU A 691 32.31 19.08 20.85
CA LEU A 691 31.14 18.36 21.35
C LEU A 691 31.54 17.24 22.33
N LYS A 692 30.80 17.10 23.45
CA LYS A 692 31.04 16.01 24.41
C LYS A 692 30.55 14.67 23.83
N PRO A 693 31.07 13.51 24.27
CA PRO A 693 30.71 12.21 23.69
C PRO A 693 29.21 11.86 23.75
N HIS A 694 28.45 12.44 24.68
CA HIS A 694 27.00 12.25 24.79
C HIS A 694 26.20 13.12 23.81
N ASP A 695 26.77 14.22 23.31
CA ASP A 695 26.16 15.11 22.31
C ASP A 695 26.31 14.56 20.88
N VAL A 696 27.15 13.54 20.71
CA VAL A 696 27.35 12.84 19.43
C VAL A 696 26.35 11.69 19.33
N ALA A 697 25.49 11.76 18.30
CA ALA A 697 24.53 10.72 17.97
C ALA A 697 25.19 9.32 17.90
N PRO A 698 24.49 8.23 18.24
CA PRO A 698 25.07 6.88 18.26
C PRO A 698 25.79 6.49 16.96
N SER A 699 25.28 6.90 15.79
CA SER A 699 25.89 6.70 14.47
C SER A 699 27.16 7.54 14.23
N GLY A 700 27.35 8.63 14.99
CA GLY A 700 28.53 9.48 14.95
C GLY A 700 29.64 9.04 15.90
N ARG A 701 29.43 7.99 16.73
CA ARG A 701 30.45 7.44 17.63
C ARG A 701 31.31 6.42 16.88
N LEU A 702 32.59 6.33 17.22
CA LEU A 702 33.45 5.28 16.68
C LEU A 702 33.10 3.92 17.28
N THR A 703 33.07 2.87 16.47
CA THR A 703 32.92 1.47 16.90
C THR A 703 34.14 1.01 17.70
N LYS A 704 34.06 -0.19 18.32
CA LYS A 704 35.18 -0.74 19.10
C LYS A 704 36.38 -1.09 18.19
N SER A 705 36.12 -1.63 16.99
CA SER A 705 37.13 -1.93 15.98
C SER A 705 37.78 -0.67 15.40
N GLU A 706 36.98 0.36 15.08
CA GLU A 706 37.48 1.66 14.62
C GLU A 706 38.35 2.35 15.68
N ARG A 707 37.97 2.29 16.97
CA ARG A 707 38.79 2.82 18.07
C ARG A 707 40.10 2.07 18.25
N ALA A 708 40.11 0.76 18.03
CA ALA A 708 41.32 -0.06 18.15
C ALA A 708 42.35 0.22 17.04
N GLN A 709 41.91 0.73 15.88
CA GLN A 709 42.81 1.12 14.78
C GLN A 709 43.52 2.46 15.03
N ILE A 710 42.97 3.33 15.89
CA ILE A 710 43.49 4.69 16.12
C ILE A 710 44.99 4.72 16.52
N PRO A 711 45.46 3.94 17.49
CA PRO A 711 46.87 3.97 17.89
C PRO A 711 47.80 3.57 16.74
N ARG A 712 47.39 2.59 15.93
CA ARG A 712 48.15 2.13 14.77
C ARG A 712 48.26 3.22 13.70
N ILE A 713 47.14 3.84 13.33
CA ILE A 713 47.10 4.95 12.34
C ILE A 713 47.98 6.12 12.80
N ARG A 714 47.96 6.45 14.11
CA ARG A 714 48.80 7.51 14.67
C ARG A 714 50.29 7.21 14.53
N VAL A 715 50.71 5.98 14.86
CA VAL A 715 52.12 5.60 14.82
C VAL A 715 52.63 5.56 13.38
N GLU A 716 51.87 4.96 12.46
CA GLU A 716 52.26 4.83 11.05
C GLU A 716 52.40 6.21 10.36
N LEU A 717 51.48 7.16 10.63
CA LEU A 717 51.55 8.50 10.03
C LEU A 717 52.55 9.42 10.73
N ALA A 718 52.78 9.25 12.03
CA ALA A 718 53.84 9.98 12.74
C ALA A 718 55.25 9.59 12.24
N GLN A 719 55.47 8.33 11.86
CA GLN A 719 56.73 7.86 11.25
C GLN A 719 57.01 8.52 9.88
N LEU A 720 55.96 8.99 9.21
CA LEU A 720 56.04 9.74 7.95
C LEU A 720 56.07 11.26 8.15
N GLY A 721 56.20 11.73 9.41
CA GLY A 721 56.23 13.15 9.76
C GLY A 721 54.87 13.85 9.71
N ILE A 722 53.75 13.10 9.61
CA ILE A 722 52.40 13.65 9.50
C ILE A 722 51.75 13.73 10.88
N THR A 723 51.36 14.95 11.28
CA THR A 723 50.64 15.18 12.55
C THR A 723 49.14 15.26 12.29
N LEU A 724 48.37 14.30 12.83
CA LEU A 724 46.94 14.15 12.54
C LEU A 724 46.05 14.99 13.46
N GLN A 725 45.10 15.70 12.88
CA GLN A 725 43.97 16.27 13.61
C GLN A 725 42.96 15.18 14.00
N ARG A 726 42.17 15.44 15.05
CA ARG A 726 41.22 14.45 15.60
C ARG A 726 40.18 13.98 14.57
N TRP A 727 39.74 14.86 13.66
CA TRP A 727 38.76 14.49 12.63
C TRP A 727 39.40 13.66 11.50
N GLU A 728 40.66 13.94 11.12
CA GLU A 728 41.41 13.16 10.12
C GLU A 728 41.64 11.74 10.62
N LEU A 729 41.98 11.61 11.89
CA LEU A 729 42.12 10.33 12.58
C LEU A 729 40.81 9.54 12.60
N GLN A 730 39.69 10.21 12.89
CA GLN A 730 38.35 9.59 12.89
C GLN A 730 37.90 9.19 11.49
N ALA A 731 38.24 9.99 10.47
CA ALA A 731 37.95 9.69 9.07
C ALA A 731 38.74 8.46 8.60
N LEU A 732 40.05 8.42 8.88
CA LEU A 732 40.92 7.29 8.55
C LEU A 732 40.49 6.01 9.27
N ALA A 733 40.12 6.10 10.55
CA ALA A 733 39.62 4.95 11.33
C ALA A 733 38.29 4.39 10.80
N ARG A 734 37.50 5.19 10.08
CA ARG A 734 36.25 4.80 9.40
C ARG A 734 36.46 4.32 7.96
N GLY A 735 37.71 4.22 7.51
CA GLY A 735 38.06 3.81 6.17
C GLY A 735 37.91 4.89 5.09
N ALA A 736 37.75 6.16 5.47
CA ALA A 736 37.83 7.26 4.52
C ALA A 736 39.28 7.44 4.05
N THR A 737 39.45 7.91 2.81
CA THR A 737 40.76 8.29 2.29
C THR A 737 41.05 9.76 2.63
N VAL A 738 42.16 10.03 3.31
CA VAL A 738 42.61 11.40 3.62
C VAL A 738 43.91 11.68 2.87
N ARG A 739 43.99 12.85 2.23
CA ARG A 739 45.19 13.30 1.50
C ARG A 739 45.98 14.30 2.33
N PHE A 740 47.28 14.05 2.48
CA PHE A 740 48.24 14.96 3.08
C PHE A 740 49.25 15.37 1.98
N GLY A 741 49.03 16.54 1.37
CA GLY A 741 49.77 16.94 0.16
C GLY A 741 49.51 15.97 -0.99
N ASP A 742 50.58 15.42 -1.57
CA ASP A 742 50.51 14.47 -2.69
C ASP A 742 50.27 13.01 -2.26
N LEU A 743 50.29 12.74 -0.95
CA LEU A 743 50.14 11.39 -0.40
C LEU A 743 48.70 11.14 0.06
N SER A 744 48.12 10.01 -0.33
CA SER A 744 46.77 9.57 0.06
C SER A 744 46.83 8.33 0.93
N PHE A 745 46.14 8.34 2.07
CA PHE A 745 46.10 7.22 3.00
C PHE A 745 44.67 6.74 3.21
N SER A 746 44.49 5.42 3.23
CA SER A 746 43.23 4.75 3.53
C SER A 746 43.51 3.47 4.32
N TYR A 747 42.72 3.21 5.36
CA TYR A 747 42.84 2.01 6.18
C TYR A 747 41.60 1.13 5.99
N PRO A 748 41.75 -0.20 5.80
CA PRO A 748 40.61 -1.08 5.58
C PRO A 748 39.73 -1.14 6.84
N VAL A 749 38.41 -1.02 6.64
CA VAL A 749 37.43 -1.25 7.69
C VAL A 749 37.43 -2.74 8.02
N ILE A 750 37.70 -3.08 9.28
CA ILE A 750 37.57 -4.47 9.75
C ILE A 750 36.07 -4.73 9.88
N ASP A 751 35.50 -5.36 8.86
CA ASP A 751 34.09 -5.69 8.78
C ASP A 751 33.78 -6.87 9.72
N GLU A 752 32.95 -6.63 10.75
CA GLU A 752 32.41 -7.72 11.59
C GLU A 752 31.31 -8.51 10.85
N TRP A 753 30.97 -8.14 9.61
CA TRP A 753 29.86 -8.70 8.82
C TRP A 753 30.26 -9.10 7.40
N GLY A 754 31.18 -10.06 7.25
CA GLY A 754 31.57 -10.59 5.94
C GLY A 754 30.49 -11.49 5.31
N TRP A 755 29.80 -11.01 4.27
CA TRP A 755 29.01 -11.84 3.35
C TRP A 755 29.79 -12.09 2.06
N ALA A 756 30.14 -13.36 1.80
CA ALA A 756 30.56 -13.83 0.49
C ALA A 756 29.32 -14.35 -0.29
N ILE A 757 29.13 -13.84 -1.49
CA ILE A 757 28.05 -14.19 -2.42
C ILE A 757 28.41 -15.51 -3.12
N VAL A 758 27.51 -16.51 -3.05
CA VAL A 758 27.38 -17.63 -4.00
C VAL A 758 25.93 -17.72 -4.45
#